data_AF-A0AAV2YQH2-F1
#
_entry.id   AF-A0AAV2YQH2-F1
#
_cell.length_a   1.000
_cell.length_b   1.000
_cell.length_c   1.000
_cell.angle_alpha   90.00
_cell.angle_beta   90.00
_cell.angle_gamma   90.00
#
_symmetry.space_group_name_H-M   'P 1'
#
loop_
_entity.id
_entity.type
_entity.pdbx_description
1 polymer ?
#
loop_
_entity_poly.entity_id
_entity_poly.type
_entity_poly.pdbx_seq_one_letter_code
_entity_poly.pdbx_strand_id
1 'polypeptide(L)'
;MHVHAKIAPNALLGTCLDDAWVTSMANKLNVAADERDAVGRRLHPFLRSSLKHPRFYVNDPRIAISNQSALFTSDCIGSDVYYGAGNKLVNDVLVDRGRGWQSNALATLVFCILAQEVLGYDVSIYKVSGSTYMAQRMSSVGQGVCTPVHANLETWTDSHRAEYAVYGNESYCAGGLGYFGRSGMYVAHDFVVDGANATKRTNTFNADFYRDYATNEDLIQALRVSQLRNNSKYWPIRDKTGCPDGTLGCRNGCSKSYACTKREARGKECLVIVLMEWDYDVGFLQAVLSNNNVPAYFCFLGYDTMLEYVVEAQQNKTPVAFYHYEPDTFFFDHINKFDRVFLPRTTPEGVALNSFSYGELGYGNATTNPVAVDFAATRLDKFAATLLQLNQPMGNVISQFSLIEHNLNQLLNGYETVMKMNPPAPDPIFTTACTWIKENYATWSPWINRLSLCDLDQHVVYSVSGCDGSGNNESSHTITFRWHFADPDNASLPYECDGGLHTFPDPLVTSQSCTWIKRNYDTWRAWINRLPVCDFNQHIAYTISGCDGDDDTANNHTITFRWRAANPNNASLPAECSGGILTIPDPIVTSRSCAWLKSNLATWADWINTKPLCDYNVQEYTITECTASATRNILFSWKLPNPDKPTESVECSGGLKLSNNLELPCDFMPGSASAYIVIVVLAVILIIIHLAAMVFVFLFRKQPIIKRSQFEFLLLMIVGGILMCLSVIVYGGEPTPFLCGARPTFLALGFTMIFGSLVVKSIRVYRVFSSTAMKRVVLSMGTMLKVLSVFFAVDIMILIVWFAADFPKPTTLTSAMVELHGGTIGSKVCRSSSFIFSALLIFWKAIVLGMGIYLSFLIRHLSSDFQESIWIFGSSMVVLGGSLLIMPMAYLADLQAVTFYIFMAVTLLICTSLVTIMMLLPKVRRLNEQATSSQTDGTKQNSNTGGKRSSAVYAAKPSNMSGKEQSDTTRTHH
;
A
#
# COMPACT_ATOMS: atom_id res chain seq x y z
N MET A 1 12.22 22.46 -42.85
CA MET A 1 11.15 21.41 -42.85
C MET A 1 11.73 20.09 -43.37
N HIS A 2 12.18 19.18 -42.50
CA HIS A 2 12.84 17.94 -42.92
C HIS A 2 12.11 16.67 -42.42
N VAL A 3 11.41 16.00 -43.33
CA VAL A 3 10.89 14.64 -43.14
C VAL A 3 11.62 13.73 -44.14
N HIS A 4 12.78 13.21 -43.72
CA HIS A 4 13.59 12.29 -44.53
C HIS A 4 13.31 10.80 -44.26
N ALA A 5 12.46 10.48 -43.27
CA ALA A 5 12.02 9.12 -43.04
C ALA A 5 11.09 8.66 -44.18
N LYS A 6 11.49 7.61 -44.92
CA LYS A 6 10.71 7.01 -46.01
C LYS A 6 9.55 6.15 -45.52
N ILE A 7 9.53 5.86 -44.23
CA ILE A 7 8.62 4.96 -43.52
C ILE A 7 8.29 5.55 -42.14
N ALA A 8 7.24 5.06 -41.50
CA ALA A 8 6.87 5.49 -40.15
C ALA A 8 7.94 5.06 -39.12
N PRO A 9 8.22 5.86 -38.06
CA PRO A 9 9.31 5.58 -37.12
C PRO A 9 9.13 4.29 -36.33
N ASN A 10 7.88 3.89 -36.10
CA ASN A 10 7.52 2.65 -35.44
C ASN A 10 7.62 1.42 -36.35
N ALA A 11 7.66 1.58 -37.69
CA ALA A 11 7.75 0.47 -38.64
C ALA A 11 9.11 -0.25 -38.65
N LEU A 12 10.10 0.30 -37.94
CA LEU A 12 11.42 -0.31 -37.71
C LEU A 12 11.59 -0.87 -36.30
N LEU A 13 10.68 -0.58 -35.36
CA LEU A 13 10.75 -1.15 -34.01
C LEU A 13 10.52 -2.67 -34.11
N GLY A 14 11.43 -3.43 -33.51
CA GLY A 14 11.52 -4.89 -33.69
C GLY A 14 12.64 -5.33 -34.63
N THR A 15 13.29 -4.42 -35.36
CA THR A 15 14.37 -4.78 -36.31
C THR A 15 15.77 -4.31 -35.88
N CYS A 16 15.95 -3.73 -34.68
CA CYS A 16 17.28 -3.32 -34.27
C CYS A 16 18.13 -4.50 -33.82
N LEU A 17 17.77 -5.17 -32.72
CA LEU A 17 18.56 -6.21 -32.07
C LEU A 17 18.41 -7.53 -32.83
N ASP A 18 19.38 -7.85 -33.67
CA ASP A 18 19.43 -9.06 -34.50
C ASP A 18 20.39 -10.12 -33.95
N ASP A 19 20.27 -11.37 -34.41
CA ASP A 19 21.13 -12.48 -33.98
C ASP A 19 22.61 -12.24 -34.34
N ALA A 20 22.87 -11.45 -35.39
CA ALA A 20 24.21 -10.98 -35.75
C ALA A 20 24.83 -10.09 -34.67
N TRP A 21 24.07 -9.12 -34.13
CA TRP A 21 24.50 -8.32 -32.99
C TRP A 21 24.73 -9.16 -31.74
N VAL A 22 23.82 -10.10 -31.41
CA VAL A 22 23.97 -11.00 -30.26
C VAL A 22 25.29 -11.75 -30.33
N THR A 23 25.59 -12.35 -31.49
CA THR A 23 26.83 -13.09 -31.74
C THR A 23 28.06 -12.17 -31.61
N SER A 24 28.01 -10.97 -32.20
CA SER A 24 29.10 -9.98 -32.14
C SER A 24 29.39 -9.52 -30.70
N MET A 25 28.34 -9.21 -29.93
CA MET A 25 28.45 -8.71 -28.56
C MET A 25 28.85 -9.81 -27.57
N ALA A 26 28.36 -11.04 -27.74
CA ALA A 26 28.80 -12.20 -26.97
C ALA A 26 30.31 -12.43 -27.12
N ASN A 27 30.82 -12.40 -28.37
CA ASN A 27 32.24 -12.49 -28.66
C ASN A 27 33.05 -11.32 -28.06
N LYS A 28 32.53 -10.08 -28.15
CA LYS A 28 33.17 -8.87 -27.57
C LYS A 28 33.31 -8.93 -26.05
N LEU A 29 32.32 -9.54 -25.37
CA LEU A 29 32.30 -9.69 -23.92
C LEU A 29 32.96 -10.98 -23.42
N ASN A 30 33.27 -11.92 -24.32
CA ASN A 30 33.76 -13.28 -24.01
C ASN A 30 32.80 -14.04 -23.05
N VAL A 31 31.51 -14.03 -23.37
CA VAL A 31 30.43 -14.73 -22.63
C VAL A 31 29.49 -15.45 -23.60
N ALA A 32 28.77 -16.48 -23.13
CA ALA A 32 27.71 -17.09 -23.93
C ALA A 32 26.37 -16.35 -23.73
N ALA A 33 25.64 -16.07 -24.82
CA ALA A 33 24.39 -15.31 -24.78
C ALA A 33 23.21 -16.10 -24.16
N ASP A 34 23.30 -17.43 -24.22
CA ASP A 34 22.37 -18.40 -23.65
C ASP A 34 22.85 -18.99 -22.31
N GLU A 35 23.97 -18.49 -21.75
CA GLU A 35 24.51 -18.96 -20.48
C GLU A 35 23.51 -18.78 -19.34
N ARG A 36 23.31 -19.85 -18.55
CA ARG A 36 22.34 -19.90 -17.46
C ARG A 36 23.02 -20.27 -16.13
N ASP A 37 22.50 -19.70 -15.05
CA ASP A 37 22.94 -20.00 -13.69
C ASP A 37 22.40 -21.37 -13.20
N ALA A 38 22.72 -21.72 -11.94
CA ALA A 38 22.33 -22.99 -11.33
C ALA A 38 20.81 -23.17 -11.13
N VAL A 39 20.00 -22.11 -11.20
CA VAL A 39 18.53 -22.19 -11.22
C VAL A 39 17.97 -22.08 -12.64
N GLY A 40 18.84 -22.07 -13.65
CA GLY A 40 18.50 -22.03 -15.06
C GLY A 40 18.05 -20.66 -15.56
N ARG A 41 18.38 -19.56 -14.87
CA ARG A 41 18.10 -18.19 -15.31
C ARG A 41 19.25 -17.65 -16.15
N ARG A 42 18.99 -16.88 -17.20
CA ARG A 42 20.04 -16.30 -18.05
C ARG A 42 20.96 -15.38 -17.25
N LEU A 43 22.27 -15.55 -17.41
CA LEU A 43 23.29 -14.66 -16.85
C LEU A 43 23.30 -13.30 -17.57
N HIS A 44 23.00 -13.30 -18.87
CA HIS A 44 22.90 -12.11 -19.72
C HIS A 44 21.51 -12.00 -20.40
N PRO A 45 20.43 -11.74 -19.64
CA PRO A 45 19.05 -11.88 -20.13
C PRO A 45 18.66 -10.95 -21.29
N PHE A 46 19.38 -9.84 -21.46
CA PHE A 46 19.15 -8.85 -22.53
C PHE A 46 20.10 -9.01 -23.73
N LEU A 47 21.03 -9.97 -23.68
CA LEU A 47 21.90 -10.32 -24.81
C LEU A 47 21.14 -11.30 -25.72
N ARG A 48 20.10 -10.78 -26.37
CA ARG A 48 19.16 -11.54 -27.21
C ARG A 48 18.65 -10.69 -28.37
N SER A 49 18.19 -11.34 -29.43
CA SER A 49 17.45 -10.68 -30.50
C SER A 49 16.10 -10.18 -30.01
N SER A 50 15.56 -9.22 -30.77
CA SER A 50 14.33 -8.50 -30.51
C SER A 50 13.15 -9.43 -30.21
N LEU A 51 12.27 -8.99 -29.31
CA LEU A 51 11.02 -9.68 -29.02
C LEU A 51 10.06 -9.52 -30.20
N LYS A 52 9.62 -10.64 -30.77
CA LYS A 52 8.63 -10.69 -31.85
C LYS A 52 7.20 -10.40 -31.39
N HIS A 53 6.92 -10.63 -30.10
CA HIS A 53 5.60 -10.57 -29.51
C HIS A 53 5.60 -9.72 -28.22
N PRO A 54 4.51 -9.04 -27.87
CA PRO A 54 4.45 -8.24 -26.64
C PRO A 54 4.34 -9.15 -25.42
N ARG A 55 5.21 -8.90 -24.43
CA ARG A 55 5.28 -9.55 -23.13
C ARG A 55 4.46 -8.82 -22.06
N PHE A 56 4.48 -7.49 -22.10
CA PHE A 56 3.90 -6.63 -21.08
C PHE A 56 2.99 -5.58 -21.71
N TYR A 57 2.03 -5.10 -20.92
CA TYR A 57 0.93 -4.26 -21.38
C TYR A 57 0.65 -3.15 -20.37
N VAL A 58 0.26 -1.97 -20.87
CA VAL A 58 -0.19 -0.86 -20.02
C VAL A 58 -1.72 -0.81 -20.02
N ASN A 59 -2.32 -1.20 -18.89
CA ASN A 59 -3.77 -1.13 -18.68
C ASN A 59 -4.19 0.32 -18.37
N ASP A 60 -4.24 1.17 -19.39
CA ASP A 60 -4.73 2.54 -19.28
C ASP A 60 -6.26 2.59 -19.47
N PRO A 61 -7.06 2.97 -18.45
CA PRO A 61 -8.51 3.08 -18.57
C PRO A 61 -8.96 4.12 -19.61
N ARG A 62 -8.10 5.08 -20.00
CA ARG A 62 -8.36 6.07 -21.06
C ARG A 62 -8.39 5.42 -22.46
N ILE A 63 -7.76 4.25 -22.63
CA ILE A 63 -7.56 3.55 -23.92
C ILE A 63 -8.46 2.28 -24.02
N ALA A 64 -9.26 2.01 -22.98
CA ALA A 64 -10.07 0.80 -22.88
C ALA A 64 -11.02 0.57 -24.09
N ILE A 65 -11.18 -0.71 -24.46
CA ILE A 65 -11.78 -1.19 -25.71
C ILE A 65 -13.17 -0.61 -26.01
N SER A 66 -13.97 -0.27 -24.99
CA SER A 66 -15.32 0.27 -25.17
C SER A 66 -15.38 1.68 -25.77
N ASN A 67 -14.29 2.47 -25.73
CA ASN A 67 -14.28 3.89 -26.16
C ASN A 67 -13.30 4.21 -27.30
N GLN A 68 -12.63 3.22 -27.90
CA GLN A 68 -11.56 3.43 -28.89
C GLN A 68 -11.94 4.31 -30.09
N SER A 69 -13.21 4.31 -30.50
CA SER A 69 -13.70 5.09 -31.66
C SER A 69 -13.72 6.61 -31.45
N ALA A 70 -13.51 7.09 -30.22
CA ALA A 70 -13.42 8.51 -29.89
C ALA A 70 -11.97 9.01 -29.71
N LEU A 71 -10.98 8.11 -29.74
CA LEU A 71 -9.57 8.43 -29.55
C LEU A 71 -8.90 8.72 -30.90
N PHE A 72 -7.90 9.61 -30.90
CA PHE A 72 -7.03 9.88 -32.06
C PHE A 72 -7.77 10.26 -33.36
N THR A 73 -8.95 10.88 -33.24
CA THR A 73 -9.73 11.40 -34.37
C THR A 73 -9.09 12.65 -34.98
N SER A 74 -9.47 13.01 -36.21
CA SER A 74 -9.00 14.23 -36.90
C SER A 74 -9.13 15.49 -36.05
N ASP A 75 -10.24 15.60 -35.33
CA ASP A 75 -10.60 16.78 -34.54
C ASP A 75 -9.78 16.87 -33.24
N CYS A 76 -9.19 15.76 -32.81
CA CYS A 76 -8.40 15.64 -31.58
C CYS A 76 -6.88 15.66 -31.82
N ILE A 77 -6.43 15.20 -32.99
CA ILE A 77 -5.02 15.28 -33.42
C ILE A 77 -4.71 16.65 -34.04
N GLY A 78 -5.63 17.22 -34.82
CA GLY A 78 -5.39 18.48 -35.54
C GLY A 78 -4.25 18.35 -36.55
N SER A 79 -3.13 19.05 -36.32
CA SER A 79 -1.92 19.04 -37.16
C SER A 79 -0.81 18.10 -36.67
N ASP A 80 -1.03 17.38 -35.57
CA ASP A 80 -0.08 16.40 -35.04
C ASP A 80 -0.06 15.12 -35.90
N VAL A 81 0.88 14.21 -35.62
CA VAL A 81 0.95 12.90 -36.31
C VAL A 81 1.04 11.77 -35.30
N TYR A 82 0.18 10.76 -35.46
CA TYR A 82 0.18 9.53 -34.66
C TYR A 82 0.69 8.35 -35.49
N TYR A 83 1.65 7.61 -34.93
CA TYR A 83 2.21 6.39 -35.50
C TYR A 83 1.91 5.21 -34.57
N GLY A 84 0.78 4.53 -34.84
CA GLY A 84 0.26 3.45 -34.00
C GLY A 84 0.81 2.06 -34.30
N ALA A 85 0.89 1.21 -33.29
CA ALA A 85 1.21 -0.22 -33.42
C ALA A 85 0.02 -0.97 -34.09
N GLY A 86 -0.09 -0.85 -35.41
CA GLY A 86 -1.18 -1.44 -36.19
C GLY A 86 -2.48 -0.63 -36.16
N ASN A 87 -3.60 -1.29 -36.46
CA ASN A 87 -4.90 -0.63 -36.68
C ASN A 87 -5.78 -0.44 -35.42
N LYS A 88 -5.31 -0.81 -34.22
CA LYS A 88 -6.09 -0.72 -32.97
C LYS A 88 -5.19 -0.42 -31.77
N LEU A 89 -5.46 0.67 -31.05
CA LEU A 89 -4.82 1.02 -29.78
C LEU A 89 -5.27 0.05 -28.66
N VAL A 90 -4.48 -0.96 -28.32
CA VAL A 90 -4.83 -1.95 -27.27
C VAL A 90 -3.63 -2.15 -26.35
N ASN A 91 -3.61 -1.38 -25.26
CA ASN A 91 -2.64 -1.46 -24.16
C ASN A 91 -1.19 -1.03 -24.49
N ASP A 92 -1.00 -0.32 -25.62
CA ASP A 92 0.27 0.28 -26.05
C ASP A 92 0.88 1.27 -25.04
N VAL A 93 2.22 1.32 -24.99
CA VAL A 93 2.96 2.44 -24.40
C VAL A 93 3.05 3.56 -25.42
N LEU A 94 2.21 4.59 -25.28
CA LEU A 94 2.31 5.81 -26.09
C LEU A 94 3.40 6.77 -25.58
N VAL A 95 4.48 6.90 -26.35
CA VAL A 95 5.57 7.84 -26.08
C VAL A 95 5.50 9.04 -27.04
N ASP A 96 5.68 10.25 -26.53
CA ASP A 96 5.85 11.45 -27.36
C ASP A 96 7.29 11.56 -27.89
N ARG A 97 7.44 11.83 -29.20
CA ARG A 97 8.70 12.10 -29.91
C ARG A 97 8.98 13.60 -30.10
N GLY A 98 8.18 14.46 -29.47
CA GLY A 98 8.41 15.90 -29.38
C GLY A 98 8.38 16.64 -30.71
N ARG A 99 8.72 17.93 -30.64
CA ARG A 99 8.63 18.87 -31.77
C ARG A 99 9.90 18.92 -32.63
N GLY A 100 10.30 17.77 -33.17
CA GLY A 100 11.20 17.73 -34.33
C GLY A 100 12.66 18.15 -34.14
N TRP A 101 13.11 18.49 -32.91
CA TRP A 101 14.54 18.60 -32.60
C TRP A 101 15.15 17.24 -32.27
N GLN A 102 16.41 17.06 -32.65
CA GLN A 102 17.01 15.74 -32.86
C GLN A 102 17.30 15.01 -31.54
N SER A 103 17.67 15.72 -30.47
CA SER A 103 17.95 15.12 -29.15
C SER A 103 16.75 14.37 -28.59
N ASN A 104 15.58 15.01 -28.51
CA ASN A 104 14.34 14.38 -28.03
C ASN A 104 13.97 13.17 -28.91
N ALA A 105 14.07 13.31 -30.23
CA ALA A 105 13.73 12.25 -31.14
C ALA A 105 14.68 11.03 -31.06
N LEU A 106 15.98 11.26 -30.82
CA LEU A 106 16.98 10.21 -30.58
C LEU A 106 16.79 9.56 -29.20
N ALA A 107 16.65 10.35 -28.13
CA ALA A 107 16.40 9.85 -26.77
C ALA A 107 15.11 9.01 -26.72
N THR A 108 14.06 9.49 -27.38
CA THR A 108 12.80 8.76 -27.51
C THR A 108 12.98 7.45 -28.25
N LEU A 109 13.68 7.42 -29.38
CA LEU A 109 13.90 6.18 -30.13
C LEU A 109 14.78 5.17 -29.39
N VAL A 110 15.78 5.63 -28.62
CA VAL A 110 16.55 4.73 -27.73
C VAL A 110 15.62 4.09 -26.69
N PHE A 111 14.77 4.87 -26.03
CA PHE A 111 13.78 4.31 -25.09
C PHE A 111 12.77 3.37 -25.77
N CYS A 112 12.25 3.72 -26.95
CA CYS A 112 11.28 2.91 -27.68
C CYS A 112 11.87 1.55 -28.09
N ILE A 113 13.12 1.51 -28.56
CA ILE A 113 13.81 0.23 -28.88
C ILE A 113 13.99 -0.62 -27.62
N LEU A 114 14.40 -0.04 -26.48
CA LEU A 114 14.52 -0.79 -25.22
C LEU A 114 13.14 -1.29 -24.70
N ALA A 115 12.09 -0.48 -24.83
CA ALA A 115 10.75 -0.83 -24.41
C ALA A 115 10.13 -1.94 -25.29
N GLN A 116 10.27 -1.86 -26.61
CA GLN A 116 9.69 -2.84 -27.52
C GLN A 116 10.56 -4.09 -27.71
N GLU A 117 11.84 -3.91 -28.02
CA GLU A 117 12.70 -5.03 -28.42
C GLU A 117 13.29 -5.81 -27.23
N VAL A 118 13.49 -5.17 -26.07
CA VAL A 118 14.13 -5.80 -24.90
C VAL A 118 13.12 -6.16 -23.79
N LEU A 119 12.21 -5.24 -23.44
CA LEU A 119 11.14 -5.53 -22.45
C LEU A 119 9.99 -6.31 -23.06
N GLY A 120 9.51 -5.88 -24.24
CA GLY A 120 8.36 -6.45 -24.93
C GLY A 120 7.05 -5.71 -24.64
N TYR A 121 7.04 -4.38 -24.78
CA TYR A 121 5.80 -3.60 -24.87
C TYR A 121 5.53 -3.21 -26.32
N ASP A 122 4.27 -3.18 -26.75
CA ASP A 122 3.92 -2.45 -27.97
C ASP A 122 4.12 -0.96 -27.73
N VAL A 123 4.93 -0.31 -28.58
CA VAL A 123 5.22 1.12 -28.46
C VAL A 123 4.60 1.86 -29.63
N SER A 124 3.62 2.72 -29.31
CA SER A 124 3.11 3.71 -30.24
C SER A 124 3.88 5.03 -30.07
N ILE A 125 4.05 5.78 -31.16
CA ILE A 125 4.78 7.05 -31.17
C ILE A 125 3.83 8.18 -31.57
N TYR A 126 3.68 9.18 -30.70
CA TYR A 126 2.99 10.43 -31.03
C TYR A 126 3.99 11.54 -31.35
N LYS A 127 3.72 12.37 -32.34
CA LYS A 127 4.55 13.51 -32.75
C LYS A 127 3.72 14.78 -32.67
N VAL A 128 3.98 15.59 -31.65
CA VAL A 128 3.19 16.79 -31.35
C VAL A 128 3.83 18.06 -31.92
N SER A 129 2.99 18.94 -32.45
CA SER A 129 3.35 20.21 -33.08
C SER A 129 3.53 21.38 -32.09
N GLY A 130 3.42 21.14 -30.77
CA GLY A 130 3.69 22.10 -29.70
C GLY A 130 3.61 21.47 -28.28
N SER A 131 4.45 21.96 -27.36
CA SER A 131 4.60 21.43 -25.99
C SER A 131 3.44 21.74 -25.03
N THR A 132 2.69 22.82 -25.28
CA THR A 132 1.70 23.44 -24.36
C THR A 132 0.58 22.51 -23.87
N TYR A 133 0.29 21.43 -24.60
CA TYR A 133 -0.73 20.43 -24.23
C TYR A 133 -0.16 19.10 -23.75
N MET A 134 1.17 18.95 -23.65
CA MET A 134 1.79 17.65 -23.35
C MET A 134 1.46 17.15 -21.94
N ALA A 135 1.54 18.04 -20.94
CA ALA A 135 1.12 17.74 -19.57
C ALA A 135 -0.36 17.34 -19.49
N GLN A 136 -1.22 17.99 -20.27
CA GLN A 136 -2.65 17.68 -20.35
C GLN A 136 -2.89 16.30 -20.96
N ARG A 137 -2.14 15.91 -22.01
CA ARG A 137 -2.24 14.58 -22.64
C ARG A 137 -1.82 13.42 -21.72
N MET A 138 -0.99 13.68 -20.70
CA MET A 138 -0.66 12.70 -19.65
C MET A 138 -1.72 12.59 -18.54
N SER A 139 -2.76 13.42 -18.56
CA SER A 139 -3.89 13.36 -17.62
C SER A 139 -5.14 12.72 -18.22
N SER A 140 -6.19 12.57 -17.42
CA SER A 140 -7.53 12.12 -17.80
C SER A 140 -8.46 13.25 -18.26
N VAL A 141 -7.95 14.48 -18.40
CA VAL A 141 -8.73 15.67 -18.74
C VAL A 141 -8.22 16.39 -19.99
N GLY A 142 -9.10 17.19 -20.63
CA GLY A 142 -8.77 17.93 -21.85
C GLY A 142 -8.30 17.02 -22.98
N GLN A 143 -7.18 17.36 -23.63
CA GLN A 143 -6.60 16.54 -24.71
C GLN A 143 -6.23 15.11 -24.27
N GLY A 144 -6.03 14.85 -22.97
CA GLY A 144 -5.78 13.50 -22.44
C GLY A 144 -6.99 12.55 -22.52
N VAL A 145 -8.20 13.07 -22.76
CA VAL A 145 -9.41 12.25 -22.98
C VAL A 145 -9.41 11.60 -24.37
N CYS A 146 -8.82 12.26 -25.37
CA CYS A 146 -8.88 11.85 -26.78
C CYS A 146 -7.51 11.49 -27.37
N THR A 147 -6.42 11.95 -26.77
CA THR A 147 -5.03 11.67 -27.20
C THR A 147 -4.13 11.34 -25.99
N PRO A 148 -4.46 10.30 -25.20
CA PRO A 148 -3.74 9.94 -23.99
C PRO A 148 -2.28 9.54 -24.27
N VAL A 149 -1.34 10.36 -23.80
CA VAL A 149 0.11 10.09 -23.82
C VAL A 149 0.53 9.48 -22.48
N HIS A 150 1.55 8.63 -22.48
CA HIS A 150 2.08 8.00 -21.26
C HIS A 150 3.40 8.61 -20.79
N ALA A 151 4.27 9.05 -21.70
CA ALA A 151 5.56 9.64 -21.37
C ALA A 151 6.02 10.68 -22.41
N ASN A 152 6.67 11.75 -21.92
CA ASN A 152 7.56 12.61 -22.69
C ASN A 152 8.95 12.52 -22.05
N LEU A 153 9.95 12.07 -22.81
CA LEU A 153 11.27 11.70 -22.29
C LEU A 153 12.25 12.87 -22.19
N GLU A 154 11.95 14.02 -22.80
CA GLU A 154 12.84 15.17 -22.81
C GLU A 154 12.04 16.48 -22.79
N THR A 155 11.95 17.09 -21.60
CA THR A 155 11.25 18.35 -21.35
C THR A 155 12.21 19.42 -20.84
N TRP A 156 12.20 20.60 -21.48
CA TRP A 156 12.84 21.82 -20.97
C TRP A 156 11.99 22.40 -19.84
N THR A 157 12.34 22.05 -18.60
CA THR A 157 11.45 22.28 -17.46
C THR A 157 11.36 23.73 -17.01
N ASP A 158 12.42 24.52 -17.14
CA ASP A 158 12.41 25.90 -16.64
C ASP A 158 11.44 26.80 -17.42
N SER A 159 11.17 26.53 -18.69
CA SER A 159 10.20 27.26 -19.53
C SER A 159 8.75 26.77 -19.39
N HIS A 160 8.52 25.51 -19.01
CA HIS A 160 7.18 24.88 -19.00
C HIS A 160 6.68 24.42 -17.60
N ARG A 161 7.45 24.66 -16.52
CA ARG A 161 7.13 24.15 -15.16
C ARG A 161 5.70 24.45 -14.69
N ALA A 162 5.19 25.64 -15.01
CA ALA A 162 3.84 26.04 -14.62
C ALA A 162 2.75 25.19 -15.30
N GLU A 163 2.93 24.84 -16.57
CA GLU A 163 1.98 24.03 -17.34
C GLU A 163 1.91 22.59 -16.81
N TYR A 164 3.07 22.01 -16.51
CA TYR A 164 3.15 20.67 -15.92
C TYR A 164 2.60 20.63 -14.49
N ALA A 165 2.77 21.70 -13.70
CA ALA A 165 2.22 21.77 -12.36
C ALA A 165 0.68 21.73 -12.31
N VAL A 166 -0.01 22.22 -13.35
CA VAL A 166 -1.50 22.17 -13.44
C VAL A 166 -2.01 20.72 -13.47
N TYR A 167 -1.25 19.79 -14.04
CA TYR A 167 -1.62 18.38 -14.18
C TYR A 167 -0.83 17.44 -13.25
N GLY A 168 -0.20 18.00 -12.21
CA GLY A 168 0.71 17.27 -11.30
C GLY A 168 0.08 16.20 -10.39
N ASN A 169 -1.24 16.03 -10.42
CA ASN A 169 -1.93 14.92 -9.75
C ASN A 169 -1.88 13.62 -10.57
N GLU A 170 -1.82 13.73 -11.90
CA GLU A 170 -1.94 12.61 -12.84
C GLU A 170 -0.71 12.48 -13.76
N SER A 171 0.22 13.43 -13.68
CA SER A 171 1.55 13.38 -14.28
C SER A 171 2.62 13.66 -13.24
N TYR A 172 3.80 13.05 -13.39
CA TYR A 172 4.94 13.23 -12.49
C TYR A 172 6.26 13.37 -13.26
N CYS A 173 7.23 14.03 -12.63
CA CYS A 173 8.61 14.05 -13.13
C CYS A 173 9.27 12.69 -12.83
N ALA A 174 9.58 11.93 -13.88
CA ALA A 174 10.24 10.62 -13.80
C ALA A 174 11.79 10.73 -13.68
N GLY A 175 12.28 11.90 -13.27
CA GLY A 175 13.70 12.20 -13.07
C GLY A 175 14.37 12.86 -14.28
N GLY A 176 15.60 13.34 -14.07
CA GLY A 176 16.42 13.95 -15.11
C GLY A 176 16.83 12.94 -16.19
N LEU A 177 16.96 13.41 -17.42
CA LEU A 177 17.39 12.59 -18.56
C LEU A 177 18.91 12.30 -18.54
N GLY A 178 19.71 13.11 -17.84
CA GLY A 178 21.15 12.88 -17.63
C GLY A 178 22.09 13.95 -18.18
N TYR A 179 21.56 14.91 -18.94
CA TYR A 179 22.30 16.05 -19.50
C TYR A 179 21.53 17.37 -19.34
N PHE A 180 22.13 18.48 -19.77
CA PHE A 180 21.59 19.84 -19.62
C PHE A 180 21.39 20.51 -20.98
N GLY A 181 20.25 21.17 -21.16
CA GLY A 181 20.01 22.13 -22.23
C GLY A 181 20.55 23.51 -21.87
N ARG A 182 21.07 24.25 -22.86
CA ARG A 182 21.64 25.60 -22.72
C ARG A 182 21.31 26.46 -23.93
N SER A 183 20.48 27.47 -23.77
CA SER A 183 20.36 28.56 -24.75
C SER A 183 21.58 29.48 -24.68
N GLY A 184 21.89 30.20 -25.75
CA GLY A 184 23.05 31.08 -25.78
C GLY A 184 23.15 31.99 -26.99
N MET A 185 24.07 32.95 -26.89
CA MET A 185 24.57 33.72 -28.02
C MET A 185 25.87 33.07 -28.51
N TYR A 186 26.02 32.94 -29.83
CA TYR A 186 27.17 32.31 -30.48
C TYR A 186 27.74 33.22 -31.57
N VAL A 187 29.01 33.01 -31.90
CA VAL A 187 29.78 33.83 -32.84
C VAL A 187 30.73 32.95 -33.65
N ALA A 188 31.07 33.34 -34.89
CA ALA A 188 32.03 32.57 -35.70
C ALA A 188 33.43 32.52 -35.08
N HIS A 189 34.02 31.32 -34.98
CA HIS A 189 35.33 31.08 -34.36
C HIS A 189 36.46 31.87 -35.04
N ASP A 190 36.45 31.92 -36.38
CA ASP A 190 37.40 32.72 -37.17
C ASP A 190 37.37 34.22 -36.76
N PHE A 191 36.23 34.74 -36.32
CA PHE A 191 36.07 36.13 -35.88
C PHE A 191 36.58 36.36 -34.45
N VAL A 192 36.46 35.37 -33.55
CA VAL A 192 37.07 35.41 -32.21
C VAL A 192 38.60 35.42 -32.33
N VAL A 193 39.15 34.49 -33.11
CA VAL A 193 40.60 34.39 -33.34
C VAL A 193 41.16 35.63 -34.05
N ASP A 194 40.42 36.22 -35.00
CA ASP A 194 40.82 37.46 -35.67
C ASP A 194 40.69 38.70 -34.78
N GLY A 195 39.67 38.76 -33.92
CA GLY A 195 39.44 39.82 -32.93
C GLY A 195 40.55 39.92 -31.89
N ALA A 196 41.00 38.77 -31.38
CA ALA A 196 42.08 38.70 -30.38
C ALA A 196 43.48 38.91 -30.97
N ASN A 197 43.64 38.90 -32.30
CA ASN A 197 44.94 38.92 -32.95
C ASN A 197 45.53 40.35 -33.06
N ALA A 198 46.38 40.69 -32.08
CA ALA A 198 47.13 41.95 -32.02
C ALA A 198 48.07 42.22 -33.20
N THR A 199 48.38 41.23 -34.06
CA THR A 199 49.15 41.48 -35.30
C THR A 199 48.28 41.93 -36.48
N LYS A 200 46.96 41.74 -36.39
CA LYS A 200 46.00 42.10 -37.44
C LYS A 200 45.13 43.31 -37.10
N ARG A 201 44.85 43.54 -35.81
CA ARG A 201 43.96 44.61 -35.34
C ARG A 201 44.68 45.55 -34.38
N THR A 202 44.48 46.86 -34.58
CA THR A 202 45.03 47.91 -33.72
C THR A 202 44.32 47.99 -32.37
N ASN A 203 43.00 47.76 -32.33
CA ASN A 203 42.26 47.50 -31.11
C ASN A 203 41.78 46.04 -31.15
N THR A 204 42.32 45.19 -30.29
CA THR A 204 41.82 43.82 -30.15
C THR A 204 40.50 43.79 -29.38
N PHE A 205 39.76 42.70 -29.52
CA PHE A 205 38.56 42.40 -28.73
C PHE A 205 38.35 40.90 -28.56
N ASN A 206 37.60 40.55 -27.53
CA ASN A 206 37.18 39.21 -27.19
C ASN A 206 35.72 39.03 -27.63
N ALA A 207 35.50 38.55 -28.86
CA ALA A 207 34.15 38.36 -29.40
C ALA A 207 33.37 37.21 -28.72
N ASP A 208 34.04 36.41 -27.92
CA ASP A 208 33.51 35.41 -26.99
C ASP A 208 33.05 36.01 -25.65
N PHE A 209 33.18 37.32 -25.41
CA PHE A 209 32.81 37.96 -24.14
C PHE A 209 31.94 39.23 -24.32
N TYR A 210 30.80 39.29 -23.63
CA TYR A 210 29.75 40.30 -23.87
C TYR A 210 30.19 41.77 -23.75
N ARG A 211 31.22 42.09 -22.96
CA ARG A 211 31.58 43.49 -22.67
C ARG A 211 32.00 44.26 -23.91
N ASP A 212 32.76 43.62 -24.80
CA ASP A 212 33.26 44.28 -26.00
C ASP A 212 32.14 44.59 -27.01
N TYR A 213 31.01 43.87 -26.94
CA TYR A 213 29.81 44.21 -27.72
C TYR A 213 29.19 45.55 -27.30
N ALA A 214 29.41 46.01 -26.07
CA ALA A 214 28.91 47.31 -25.59
C ALA A 214 29.90 48.46 -25.85
N THR A 215 31.21 48.19 -25.83
CA THR A 215 32.25 49.24 -25.80
C THR A 215 33.25 49.25 -26.97
N ASN A 216 33.49 48.13 -27.66
CA ASN A 216 34.51 48.06 -28.69
C ASN A 216 33.92 48.42 -30.08
N GLU A 217 34.36 49.55 -30.62
CA GLU A 217 33.85 50.07 -31.89
C GLU A 217 34.21 49.18 -33.10
N ASP A 218 35.37 48.52 -33.09
CA ASP A 218 35.80 47.65 -34.20
C ASP A 218 35.01 46.33 -34.24
N LEU A 219 34.57 45.83 -33.07
CA LEU A 219 33.64 44.70 -32.97
C LEU A 219 32.25 45.12 -33.47
N ILE A 220 31.70 46.22 -32.94
CA ILE A 220 30.36 46.71 -33.31
C ILE A 220 30.28 46.99 -34.83
N GLN A 221 31.34 47.56 -35.41
CA GLN A 221 31.41 47.85 -36.84
C GLN A 221 31.58 46.59 -37.70
N ALA A 222 32.23 45.55 -37.19
CA ALA A 222 32.37 44.27 -37.89
C ALA A 222 31.03 43.50 -37.96
N LEU A 223 30.20 43.58 -36.92
CA LEU A 223 28.87 42.93 -36.85
C LEU A 223 27.71 43.86 -37.28
N ARG A 224 27.98 44.90 -38.07
CA ARG A 224 27.02 45.95 -38.45
C ARG A 224 25.74 45.46 -39.15
N VAL A 225 24.60 46.07 -38.84
CA VAL A 225 23.28 45.67 -39.38
C VAL A 225 23.15 45.81 -40.91
N SER A 226 23.90 46.72 -41.55
CA SER A 226 23.97 46.84 -43.02
C SER A 226 24.45 45.56 -43.70
N GLN A 227 25.22 44.70 -43.03
CA GLN A 227 25.62 43.41 -43.58
C GLN A 227 24.43 42.50 -43.86
N LEU A 228 23.46 42.44 -42.94
CA LEU A 228 22.19 41.73 -43.15
C LEU A 228 21.31 42.48 -44.16
N ARG A 229 21.12 43.80 -43.97
CA ARG A 229 20.18 44.60 -44.79
C ARG A 229 20.57 44.71 -46.26
N ASN A 230 21.86 44.61 -46.58
CA ASN A 230 22.35 44.63 -47.95
C ASN A 230 22.33 43.23 -48.61
N ASN A 231 22.14 42.15 -47.84
CA ASN A 231 22.06 40.80 -48.39
C ASN A 231 20.62 40.49 -48.85
N SER A 232 20.37 40.68 -50.14
CA SER A 232 19.05 40.48 -50.77
C SER A 232 18.52 39.04 -50.71
N LYS A 233 19.34 38.04 -50.33
CA LYS A 233 18.90 36.66 -50.07
C LYS A 233 18.09 36.56 -48.77
N TYR A 234 18.47 37.33 -47.75
CA TYR A 234 17.90 37.26 -46.40
C TYR A 234 17.19 38.54 -45.95
N TRP A 235 17.24 39.62 -46.75
CA TRP A 235 16.58 40.90 -46.47
C TRP A 235 15.76 41.44 -47.66
N PRO A 236 14.54 41.98 -47.46
CA PRO A 236 13.78 41.99 -46.20
C PRO A 236 13.46 40.56 -45.75
N ILE A 237 13.19 40.39 -44.45
CA ILE A 237 12.80 39.10 -43.88
C ILE A 237 11.44 38.72 -44.50
N ARG A 238 11.44 37.71 -45.37
CA ARG A 238 10.29 37.31 -46.20
C ARG A 238 9.73 35.96 -45.75
N ASP A 239 9.09 35.92 -44.59
CA ASP A 239 8.19 34.82 -44.27
C ASP A 239 7.29 35.13 -43.06
N LYS A 240 6.38 34.20 -42.73
CA LYS A 240 5.62 34.23 -41.46
C LYS A 240 6.49 33.99 -40.21
N THR A 241 7.78 33.70 -40.38
CA THR A 241 8.78 33.48 -39.32
C THR A 241 9.29 34.76 -38.68
N GLY A 242 9.26 35.88 -39.42
CA GLY A 242 9.69 37.18 -38.90
C GLY A 242 8.80 37.67 -37.76
N CYS A 243 9.42 38.23 -36.71
CA CYS A 243 8.71 38.83 -35.58
C CYS A 243 7.69 39.89 -36.04
N PRO A 244 6.37 39.71 -35.78
CA PRO A 244 5.35 40.63 -36.28
C PRO A 244 5.51 42.05 -35.74
N ASP A 245 5.19 43.06 -36.57
CA ASP A 245 5.27 44.46 -36.19
C ASP A 245 4.42 44.75 -34.93
N GLY A 246 5.04 45.34 -33.91
CA GLY A 246 4.43 45.60 -32.60
C GLY A 246 4.59 44.46 -31.58
N THR A 247 4.79 43.21 -32.00
CA THR A 247 5.15 42.10 -31.11
C THR A 247 6.62 42.23 -30.69
N LEU A 248 6.94 42.02 -29.41
CA LEU A 248 8.30 42.20 -28.84
C LEU A 248 9.00 43.54 -29.21
N GLY A 249 8.22 44.59 -29.48
CA GLY A 249 8.71 45.87 -30.00
C GLY A 249 9.46 45.72 -31.33
N CYS A 250 9.07 44.77 -32.18
CA CYS A 250 9.62 44.54 -33.51
C CYS A 250 9.04 45.51 -34.56
N ARG A 251 9.81 45.74 -35.62
CA ARG A 251 9.43 46.43 -36.86
C ARG A 251 10.23 45.86 -38.03
N ASN A 252 9.56 45.44 -39.10
CA ASN A 252 10.14 44.72 -40.23
C ASN A 252 10.94 43.47 -39.81
N GLY A 253 10.41 42.66 -38.88
CA GLY A 253 11.05 41.42 -38.43
C GLY A 253 12.23 41.57 -37.45
N CYS A 254 12.57 42.80 -37.05
CA CYS A 254 13.61 43.05 -36.04
C CYS A 254 13.13 43.95 -34.90
N SER A 255 13.53 43.68 -33.66
CA SER A 255 13.54 44.68 -32.58
C SER A 255 14.95 45.28 -32.42
N LYS A 256 15.13 46.28 -31.54
CA LYS A 256 16.45 46.88 -31.27
C LYS A 256 16.54 47.41 -29.84
N SER A 257 17.76 47.47 -29.30
CA SER A 257 17.99 47.98 -27.95
C SER A 257 17.94 49.51 -27.86
N TYR A 258 17.68 50.02 -26.66
CA TYR A 258 17.76 51.47 -26.39
C TYR A 258 19.17 52.04 -26.58
N ALA A 259 20.20 51.22 -26.36
CA ALA A 259 21.59 51.58 -26.68
C ALA A 259 21.78 51.74 -28.21
N CYS A 260 21.12 50.92 -29.04
CA CYS A 260 21.11 51.10 -30.48
C CYS A 260 20.42 52.42 -30.88
N THR A 261 19.24 52.73 -30.34
CA THR A 261 18.55 54.01 -30.59
C THR A 261 19.44 55.22 -30.28
N LYS A 262 20.17 55.20 -29.15
CA LYS A 262 21.15 56.24 -28.79
C LYS A 262 22.36 56.29 -29.72
N ARG A 263 22.75 55.17 -30.34
CA ARG A 263 23.89 55.06 -31.27
C ARG A 263 23.54 55.57 -32.66
N GLU A 264 22.37 55.22 -33.19
CA GLU A 264 21.84 55.74 -34.46
C GLU A 264 21.62 57.25 -34.41
N ALA A 265 21.15 57.79 -33.27
CA ALA A 265 21.03 59.23 -33.04
C ALA A 265 22.37 60.00 -33.11
N ARG A 266 23.51 59.29 -33.07
CA ARG A 266 24.87 59.85 -33.26
C ARG A 266 25.43 59.58 -34.67
N GLY A 267 24.60 59.12 -35.60
CA GLY A 267 25.01 58.74 -36.96
C GLY A 267 25.87 57.47 -37.04
N LYS A 268 25.92 56.67 -35.97
CA LYS A 268 26.67 55.40 -35.94
C LYS A 268 25.75 54.20 -36.17
N GLU A 269 26.26 53.19 -36.85
CA GLU A 269 25.56 51.94 -37.10
C GLU A 269 25.60 50.99 -35.88
N CYS A 270 24.51 50.26 -35.66
CA CYS A 270 24.38 49.23 -34.63
C CYS A 270 24.85 47.86 -35.15
N LEU A 271 25.26 46.98 -34.24
CA LEU A 271 25.48 45.58 -34.59
C LEU A 271 24.13 44.85 -34.79
N VAL A 272 24.15 43.72 -35.48
CA VAL A 272 23.01 42.81 -35.61
C VAL A 272 23.32 41.46 -34.96
N ILE A 273 22.32 40.95 -34.25
CA ILE A 273 22.28 39.57 -33.78
C ILE A 273 21.09 38.93 -34.45
N VAL A 274 21.33 37.77 -35.05
CA VAL A 274 20.32 37.01 -35.77
C VAL A 274 19.69 35.98 -34.82
N LEU A 275 18.37 35.95 -34.77
CA LEU A 275 17.60 35.02 -33.97
C LEU A 275 16.81 34.10 -34.92
N MET A 276 16.46 32.92 -34.41
CA MET A 276 15.59 31.94 -35.05
C MET A 276 14.13 32.43 -35.06
N GLU A 277 13.25 31.83 -34.25
CA GLU A 277 11.85 32.23 -34.11
C GLU A 277 11.65 33.25 -32.97
N TRP A 278 10.55 34.00 -33.01
CA TRP A 278 10.26 35.08 -32.06
C TRP A 278 9.46 34.64 -30.81
N ASP A 279 8.84 33.46 -30.87
CA ASP A 279 8.10 32.82 -29.78
C ASP A 279 8.99 31.97 -28.85
N TYR A 280 10.29 31.86 -29.16
CA TYR A 280 11.28 31.10 -28.39
C TYR A 280 12.07 32.01 -27.42
N ASP A 281 12.29 31.56 -26.18
CA ASP A 281 12.94 32.30 -25.07
C ASP A 281 12.55 33.79 -25.00
N VAL A 282 11.23 34.02 -25.08
CA VAL A 282 10.54 35.29 -25.32
C VAL A 282 11.15 36.46 -24.53
N GLY A 283 11.86 37.33 -25.25
CA GLY A 283 12.44 38.57 -24.74
C GLY A 283 13.71 38.44 -23.90
N PHE A 284 14.17 37.22 -23.59
CA PHE A 284 15.26 36.98 -22.64
C PHE A 284 16.59 37.57 -23.13
N LEU A 285 17.11 37.10 -24.27
CA LEU A 285 18.41 37.56 -24.79
C LEU A 285 18.40 39.07 -25.10
N GLN A 286 17.28 39.56 -25.64
CA GLN A 286 17.09 40.95 -26.00
C GLN A 286 17.14 41.85 -24.76
N ALA A 287 16.51 41.43 -23.65
CA ALA A 287 16.59 42.11 -22.36
C ALA A 287 18.01 42.05 -21.78
N VAL A 288 18.65 40.87 -21.73
CA VAL A 288 20.02 40.71 -21.22
C VAL A 288 20.99 41.65 -21.92
N LEU A 289 21.00 41.67 -23.25
CA LEU A 289 21.90 42.51 -24.03
C LEU A 289 21.55 44.00 -23.93
N SER A 290 20.26 44.35 -23.84
CA SER A 290 19.83 45.74 -23.65
C SER A 290 20.24 46.30 -22.28
N ASN A 291 20.08 45.50 -21.22
CA ASN A 291 20.44 45.87 -19.85
C ASN A 291 21.97 45.93 -19.66
N ASN A 292 22.72 45.18 -20.46
CA ASN A 292 24.18 45.29 -20.57
C ASN A 292 24.64 46.37 -21.59
N ASN A 293 23.75 47.27 -22.01
CA ASN A 293 24.02 48.41 -22.91
C ASN A 293 24.57 48.06 -24.30
N VAL A 294 24.35 46.84 -24.79
CA VAL A 294 24.79 46.42 -26.14
C VAL A 294 23.92 47.09 -27.22
N PRO A 295 24.49 47.85 -28.16
CA PRO A 295 23.75 48.56 -29.20
C PRO A 295 23.43 47.63 -30.39
N ALA A 296 22.49 46.72 -30.17
CA ALA A 296 22.11 45.67 -31.12
C ALA A 296 20.72 45.88 -31.77
N TYR A 297 20.60 45.40 -33.00
CA TYR A 297 19.37 44.88 -33.59
C TYR A 297 19.22 43.39 -33.28
N PHE A 298 17.99 42.97 -33.02
CA PHE A 298 17.61 41.57 -32.83
C PHE A 298 16.67 41.19 -33.98
N CYS A 299 17.19 40.51 -35.00
CA CYS A 299 16.47 40.20 -36.23
C CYS A 299 16.11 38.73 -36.30
N PHE A 300 14.83 38.41 -36.40
CA PHE A 300 14.30 37.05 -36.40
C PHE A 300 14.14 36.56 -37.84
N LEU A 301 14.96 35.61 -38.28
CA LEU A 301 14.95 35.11 -39.65
C LEU A 301 14.11 33.83 -39.81
N GLY A 302 13.73 33.19 -38.71
CA GLY A 302 13.21 31.82 -38.69
C GLY A 302 14.34 30.78 -38.56
N TYR A 303 14.01 29.59 -38.10
CA TYR A 303 15.00 28.55 -37.77
C TYR A 303 15.91 28.16 -38.95
N ASP A 304 15.34 27.58 -40.01
CA ASP A 304 16.09 27.06 -41.16
C ASP A 304 16.91 28.21 -41.84
N THR A 305 16.29 29.37 -42.03
CA THR A 305 16.89 30.54 -42.70
C THR A 305 17.99 31.22 -41.88
N MET A 306 17.88 31.25 -40.54
CA MET A 306 18.94 31.75 -39.66
C MET A 306 20.20 30.89 -39.77
N LEU A 307 20.04 29.56 -39.73
CA LEU A 307 21.17 28.63 -39.85
C LEU A 307 21.84 28.75 -41.23
N GLU A 308 21.07 28.84 -42.33
CA GLU A 308 21.65 29.10 -43.67
C GLU A 308 22.50 30.37 -43.71
N TYR A 309 22.00 31.49 -43.16
CA TYR A 309 22.74 32.75 -43.12
C TYR A 309 24.03 32.65 -42.30
N VAL A 310 23.96 31.99 -41.14
CA VAL A 310 25.12 31.82 -40.23
C VAL A 310 26.21 30.95 -40.87
N VAL A 311 25.83 29.85 -41.52
CA VAL A 311 26.77 28.96 -42.23
C VAL A 311 27.39 29.65 -43.44
N GLU A 312 26.58 30.35 -44.26
CA GLU A 312 27.07 31.12 -45.41
C GLU A 312 28.04 32.23 -44.97
N ALA A 313 27.73 32.93 -43.87
CA ALA A 313 28.62 33.95 -43.30
C ALA A 313 29.95 33.33 -42.80
N GLN A 314 29.90 32.20 -42.09
CA GLN A 314 31.11 31.50 -41.61
C GLN A 314 31.98 31.03 -42.78
N GLN A 315 31.41 30.39 -43.80
CA GLN A 315 32.14 29.94 -44.99
C GLN A 315 32.80 31.11 -45.73
N ASN A 316 32.12 32.24 -45.83
CA ASN A 316 32.62 33.48 -46.42
C ASN A 316 33.51 34.31 -45.48
N LYS A 317 33.88 33.78 -44.29
CA LYS A 317 34.66 34.48 -43.23
C LYS A 317 34.10 35.86 -42.87
N THR A 318 32.80 36.03 -43.01
CA THR A 318 32.08 37.25 -42.69
C THR A 318 31.64 37.19 -41.23
N PRO A 319 31.91 38.21 -40.39
CA PRO A 319 31.52 38.21 -38.99
C PRO A 319 30.02 37.98 -38.82
N VAL A 320 29.63 37.05 -37.95
CA VAL A 320 28.23 36.78 -37.63
C VAL A 320 28.09 36.44 -36.15
N ALA A 321 27.04 36.98 -35.54
CA ALA A 321 26.62 36.67 -34.18
C ALA A 321 25.13 36.33 -34.19
N PHE A 322 24.76 35.27 -33.49
CA PHE A 322 23.43 34.66 -33.56
C PHE A 322 23.02 34.04 -32.22
N TYR A 323 21.73 33.74 -32.10
CA TYR A 323 21.16 33.01 -30.98
C TYR A 323 20.86 31.56 -31.39
N HIS A 324 21.26 30.61 -30.56
CA HIS A 324 20.93 29.18 -30.73
C HIS A 324 20.89 28.49 -29.35
N TYR A 325 20.59 27.19 -29.33
CA TYR A 325 20.60 26.35 -28.14
C TYR A 325 21.43 25.09 -28.35
N GLU A 326 21.95 24.55 -27.26
CA GLU A 326 22.56 23.22 -27.18
C GLU A 326 21.71 22.32 -26.27
N PRO A 327 21.61 21.01 -26.53
CA PRO A 327 22.23 20.30 -27.65
C PRO A 327 21.38 20.40 -28.94
N ASP A 328 22.05 20.64 -30.07
CA ASP A 328 21.46 20.68 -31.40
C ASP A 328 22.47 20.15 -32.43
N THR A 329 22.04 19.50 -33.52
CA THR A 329 22.99 18.88 -34.46
C THR A 329 23.83 19.88 -35.23
N PHE A 330 23.40 21.16 -35.30
CA PHE A 330 24.16 22.24 -35.92
C PHE A 330 25.63 22.30 -35.47
N PHE A 331 25.88 22.16 -34.16
CA PHE A 331 27.24 22.23 -33.60
C PHE A 331 28.09 20.97 -33.88
N PHE A 332 27.45 19.85 -34.20
CA PHE A 332 28.11 18.59 -34.61
C PHE A 332 28.43 18.58 -36.12
N ASP A 333 27.65 19.28 -36.93
CA ASP A 333 28.00 19.57 -38.33
C ASP A 333 29.14 20.59 -38.44
N HIS A 334 29.18 21.55 -37.52
CA HIS A 334 30.05 22.72 -37.58
C HIS A 334 31.06 22.73 -36.41
N ILE A 335 31.68 21.58 -36.14
CA ILE A 335 32.66 21.38 -35.06
C ILE A 335 33.77 22.45 -35.14
N ASN A 336 34.00 23.15 -34.02
CA ASN A 336 34.99 24.23 -33.88
C ASN A 336 34.81 25.39 -34.90
N LYS A 337 33.59 25.64 -35.39
CA LYS A 337 33.27 26.78 -36.27
C LYS A 337 32.62 27.96 -35.56
N PHE A 338 32.04 27.72 -34.39
CA PHE A 338 31.33 28.73 -33.61
C PHE A 338 31.70 28.60 -32.13
N ASP A 339 31.93 29.73 -31.48
CA ASP A 339 32.18 29.82 -30.04
C ASP A 339 30.95 30.42 -29.35
N ARG A 340 30.68 29.99 -28.11
CA ARG A 340 29.62 30.58 -27.27
C ARG A 340 30.12 31.88 -26.67
N VAL A 341 29.32 32.95 -26.78
CA VAL A 341 29.58 34.22 -26.11
C VAL A 341 29.17 34.11 -24.64
N PHE A 342 30.13 34.30 -23.73
CA PHE A 342 29.86 34.38 -22.30
C PHE A 342 29.18 35.72 -21.99
N LEU A 343 27.91 35.66 -21.54
CA LEU A 343 27.16 36.79 -21.00
C LEU A 343 27.46 36.94 -19.49
N PRO A 344 26.90 37.93 -18.76
CA PRO A 344 27.17 38.05 -17.32
C PRO A 344 26.75 36.80 -16.55
N ARG A 345 27.62 36.31 -15.67
CA ARG A 345 27.43 35.04 -14.94
C ARG A 345 25.99 34.79 -14.46
N THR A 346 25.40 33.69 -14.91
CA THR A 346 24.11 33.17 -14.45
C THR A 346 24.03 33.08 -12.92
N THR A 347 22.93 33.56 -12.35
CA THR A 347 22.50 33.22 -10.98
C THR A 347 21.01 32.86 -10.99
N PRO A 348 20.53 31.93 -10.14
CA PRO A 348 19.10 31.57 -10.08
C PRO A 348 18.21 32.78 -9.82
N GLU A 349 18.64 33.68 -8.94
CA GLU A 349 17.92 34.92 -8.61
C GLU A 349 17.88 35.87 -9.82
N GLY A 350 18.96 35.96 -10.59
CA GLY A 350 19.06 36.82 -11.77
C GLY A 350 18.22 36.31 -12.94
N VAL A 351 18.13 34.99 -13.13
CA VAL A 351 17.26 34.37 -14.17
C VAL A 351 15.79 34.51 -13.78
N ALA A 352 15.45 34.35 -12.50
CA ALA A 352 14.09 34.53 -11.98
C ALA A 352 13.55 35.97 -12.09
N LEU A 353 14.38 36.96 -12.42
CA LEU A 353 13.96 38.32 -12.73
C LEU A 353 13.31 38.46 -14.12
N ASN A 354 13.38 37.45 -14.99
CA ASN A 354 12.81 37.53 -16.34
C ASN A 354 11.28 37.72 -16.29
N SER A 355 10.78 38.79 -16.92
CA SER A 355 9.34 39.05 -17.06
C SER A 355 8.70 38.45 -18.32
N PHE A 356 9.44 37.69 -19.13
CA PHE A 356 9.00 37.07 -20.40
C PHE A 356 8.46 38.09 -21.41
N SER A 357 9.01 39.30 -21.38
CA SER A 357 8.60 40.42 -22.21
C SER A 357 9.81 41.19 -22.73
N TYR A 358 9.64 41.87 -23.86
CA TYR A 358 10.62 42.82 -24.40
C TYR A 358 9.90 43.81 -25.33
N GLY A 359 10.45 45.01 -25.50
CA GLY A 359 9.88 46.03 -26.39
C GLY A 359 8.50 46.53 -25.94
N GLU A 360 8.18 46.38 -24.65
CA GLU A 360 6.88 46.70 -24.03
C GLU A 360 6.55 48.19 -24.11
N LEU A 361 7.61 49.03 -24.10
CA LEU A 361 7.53 50.47 -24.28
C LEU A 361 7.65 50.89 -25.77
N GLY A 362 7.63 49.94 -26.70
CA GLY A 362 7.74 50.17 -28.15
C GLY A 362 9.15 50.06 -28.73
N TYR A 363 9.22 50.16 -30.06
CA TYR A 363 10.42 49.91 -30.86
C TYR A 363 11.63 50.79 -30.48
N GLY A 364 12.69 50.17 -29.95
CA GLY A 364 13.93 50.85 -29.60
C GLY A 364 13.91 51.62 -28.27
N ASN A 365 12.88 51.47 -27.44
CA ASN A 365 12.85 52.02 -26.09
C ASN A 365 13.51 51.07 -25.07
N ALA A 366 13.71 51.55 -23.84
CA ALA A 366 14.20 50.70 -22.76
C ALA A 366 13.16 49.61 -22.43
N THR A 367 13.61 48.40 -22.12
CA THR A 367 12.72 47.32 -21.66
C THR A 367 12.44 47.48 -20.17
N THR A 368 11.27 47.00 -19.74
CA THR A 368 10.94 46.85 -18.32
C THR A 368 11.43 45.53 -17.73
N ASN A 369 11.85 44.58 -18.58
CA ASN A 369 12.36 43.28 -18.16
C ASN A 369 13.75 43.41 -17.51
N PRO A 370 13.92 43.13 -16.20
CA PRO A 370 15.15 43.41 -15.47
C PRO A 370 16.23 42.33 -15.60
N VAL A 371 16.01 41.24 -16.35
CA VAL A 371 17.02 40.19 -16.55
C VAL A 371 18.27 40.71 -17.25
N ALA A 372 19.44 40.45 -16.64
CA ALA A 372 20.73 40.97 -17.11
C ALA A 372 21.87 39.93 -17.06
N VAL A 373 21.54 38.65 -16.83
CA VAL A 373 22.47 37.53 -16.70
C VAL A 373 22.28 36.52 -17.83
N ASP A 374 23.31 35.71 -18.09
CA ASP A 374 23.29 34.60 -19.05
C ASP A 374 22.19 33.58 -18.71
N PHE A 375 21.82 32.78 -19.71
CA PHE A 375 20.87 31.69 -19.57
C PHE A 375 21.30 30.68 -18.49
N ALA A 376 20.33 29.99 -17.91
CA ALA A 376 20.59 28.85 -17.04
C ALA A 376 20.95 27.61 -17.86
N ALA A 377 21.77 26.73 -17.28
CA ALA A 377 21.85 25.34 -17.71
C ALA A 377 20.63 24.60 -17.15
N THR A 378 19.62 24.40 -18.00
CA THR A 378 18.37 23.73 -17.63
C THR A 378 18.57 22.22 -17.66
N ARG A 379 18.27 21.54 -16.55
CA ARG A 379 18.25 20.08 -16.53
C ARG A 379 17.03 19.61 -17.33
N LEU A 380 17.24 18.78 -18.34
CA LEU A 380 16.11 18.19 -19.08
C LEU A 380 15.55 17.03 -18.26
N ASP A 381 14.24 17.03 -18.04
CA ASP A 381 13.54 16.03 -17.24
C ASP A 381 12.57 15.20 -18.10
N LYS A 382 12.37 13.96 -17.66
CA LYS A 382 11.34 13.05 -18.18
C LYS A 382 10.04 13.31 -17.41
N PHE A 383 8.90 13.31 -18.10
CA PHE A 383 7.57 13.31 -17.48
C PHE A 383 6.77 12.09 -17.93
N ALA A 384 5.95 11.58 -17.02
CA ALA A 384 5.12 10.41 -17.26
C ALA A 384 3.75 10.56 -16.59
N ALA A 385 2.75 9.87 -17.13
CA ALA A 385 1.47 9.67 -16.47
C ALA A 385 1.66 8.80 -15.21
N THR A 386 1.02 9.15 -14.09
CA THR A 386 1.17 8.45 -12.78
C THR A 386 0.86 6.95 -12.87
N LEU A 387 0.04 6.54 -13.84
CA LEU A 387 -0.28 5.12 -14.11
C LEU A 387 0.97 4.29 -14.46
N LEU A 388 1.98 4.87 -15.13
CA LEU A 388 3.24 4.18 -15.44
C LEU A 388 4.07 3.90 -14.18
N GLN A 389 3.92 4.68 -13.10
CA GLN A 389 4.71 4.53 -11.88
C GLN A 389 4.47 3.15 -11.22
N LEU A 390 3.22 2.67 -11.28
CA LEU A 390 2.80 1.39 -10.70
C LEU A 390 2.88 0.22 -11.70
N ASN A 391 2.92 0.50 -13.00
CA ASN A 391 3.08 -0.53 -14.03
C ASN A 391 4.55 -0.99 -14.08
N GLN A 392 4.84 -2.20 -13.58
CA GLN A 392 6.17 -2.79 -13.61
C GLN A 392 6.29 -3.81 -14.75
N PRO A 393 7.43 -3.89 -15.47
CA PRO A 393 8.68 -3.15 -15.23
C PRO A 393 8.78 -1.71 -15.78
N MET A 394 7.77 -1.19 -16.50
CA MET A 394 7.86 0.10 -17.21
C MET A 394 8.25 1.28 -16.30
N GLY A 395 7.61 1.41 -15.14
CA GLY A 395 7.87 2.46 -14.15
C GLY A 395 9.30 2.44 -13.59
N ASN A 396 9.96 1.28 -13.57
CA ASN A 396 11.38 1.22 -13.20
C ASN A 396 12.25 1.73 -14.36
N VAL A 397 12.05 1.22 -15.58
CA VAL A 397 12.88 1.56 -16.74
C VAL A 397 12.80 3.04 -17.09
N ILE A 398 11.62 3.67 -17.02
CA ILE A 398 11.51 5.12 -17.25
C ILE A 398 12.24 5.94 -16.17
N SER A 399 12.35 5.43 -14.94
CA SER A 399 13.11 6.09 -13.87
C SER A 399 14.63 5.95 -14.06
N GLN A 400 15.11 4.76 -14.46
CA GLN A 400 16.53 4.45 -14.65
C GLN A 400 17.10 4.97 -15.98
N PHE A 401 16.27 5.11 -17.02
CA PHE A 401 16.68 5.57 -18.35
C PHE A 401 17.42 6.92 -18.27
N SER A 402 18.70 6.94 -18.62
CA SER A 402 19.57 8.10 -18.43
C SER A 402 20.65 8.18 -19.52
N LEU A 403 20.55 9.20 -20.36
CA LEU A 403 21.56 9.57 -21.34
C LEU A 403 22.42 10.69 -20.73
N ILE A 404 23.64 10.34 -20.32
CA ILE A 404 24.63 11.37 -19.97
C ILE A 404 25.08 12.13 -21.23
N GLU A 405 25.60 13.35 -21.04
CA GLU A 405 26.03 14.24 -22.13
C GLU A 405 26.94 13.55 -23.17
N HIS A 406 27.87 12.70 -22.72
CA HIS A 406 28.72 11.90 -23.63
C HIS A 406 27.91 10.97 -24.56
N ASN A 407 26.88 10.29 -24.03
CA ASN A 407 26.04 9.36 -24.79
C ASN A 407 25.19 10.12 -25.82
N LEU A 408 24.67 11.29 -25.43
CA LEU A 408 23.93 12.15 -26.34
C LEU A 408 24.82 12.68 -27.47
N ASN A 409 26.05 13.10 -27.15
CA ASN A 409 27.00 13.59 -28.15
C ASN A 409 27.39 12.48 -29.14
N GLN A 410 27.50 11.22 -28.69
CA GLN A 410 27.63 10.06 -29.59
C GLN A 410 26.41 9.90 -30.50
N LEU A 411 25.20 9.98 -29.95
CA LEU A 411 23.95 9.90 -30.71
C LEU A 411 23.85 11.01 -31.77
N LEU A 412 24.10 12.27 -31.42
CA LEU A 412 24.00 13.40 -32.36
C LEU A 412 25.08 13.34 -33.47
N ASN A 413 26.33 13.00 -33.13
CA ASN A 413 27.39 12.79 -34.11
C ASN A 413 27.11 11.56 -35.01
N GLY A 414 26.54 10.50 -34.44
CA GLY A 414 26.10 9.32 -35.19
C GLY A 414 24.95 9.63 -36.13
N TYR A 415 24.02 10.51 -35.73
CA TYR A 415 22.92 10.98 -36.58
C TYR A 415 23.45 11.72 -37.80
N GLU A 416 24.37 12.67 -37.62
CA GLU A 416 24.94 13.39 -38.76
C GLU A 416 25.81 12.52 -39.68
N THR A 417 26.42 11.46 -39.13
CA THR A 417 27.10 10.44 -39.94
C THR A 417 26.11 9.65 -40.80
N VAL A 418 24.95 9.27 -40.25
CA VAL A 418 23.90 8.53 -40.96
C VAL A 418 23.15 9.40 -41.97
N MET A 419 22.90 10.67 -41.66
CA MET A 419 22.29 11.65 -42.57
C MET A 419 23.10 11.86 -43.86
N LYS A 420 24.43 11.70 -43.78
CA LYS A 420 25.36 11.87 -44.92
C LYS A 420 25.63 10.57 -45.69
N MET A 421 24.99 9.45 -45.33
CA MET A 421 25.13 8.19 -46.06
C MET A 421 24.52 8.26 -47.46
N ASN A 422 25.16 7.59 -48.42
CA ASN A 422 24.65 7.42 -49.78
C ASN A 422 24.68 5.92 -50.16
N PRO A 423 23.52 5.26 -50.34
CA PRO A 423 22.16 5.81 -50.25
C PRO A 423 21.77 6.21 -48.81
N PRO A 424 20.84 7.17 -48.64
CA PRO A 424 20.39 7.62 -47.33
C PRO A 424 19.56 6.55 -46.61
N ALA A 425 19.72 6.47 -45.28
CA ALA A 425 19.05 5.49 -44.42
C ALA A 425 17.50 5.65 -44.42
N PRO A 426 16.72 4.57 -44.17
CA PRO A 426 15.25 4.60 -44.21
C PRO A 426 14.59 5.53 -43.17
N ASP A 427 15.06 5.52 -41.92
CA ASP A 427 14.84 6.55 -40.89
C ASP A 427 16.20 6.76 -40.18
N PRO A 428 16.88 7.89 -40.41
CA PRO A 428 18.20 8.15 -39.81
C PRO A 428 18.22 8.14 -38.28
N ILE A 429 17.13 8.56 -37.62
CA ILE A 429 17.03 8.62 -36.15
C ILE A 429 16.97 7.20 -35.57
N PHE A 430 16.17 6.32 -36.17
CA PHE A 430 16.13 4.90 -35.78
C PHE A 430 17.48 4.23 -36.03
N THR A 431 18.07 4.40 -37.22
CA THR A 431 19.36 3.77 -37.56
C THR A 431 20.44 4.18 -36.56
N THR A 432 20.52 5.46 -36.20
CA THR A 432 21.48 5.95 -35.19
C THR A 432 21.19 5.45 -33.78
N ALA A 433 19.94 5.53 -33.31
CA ALA A 433 19.55 5.04 -31.99
C ALA A 433 19.84 3.54 -31.85
N CYS A 434 19.57 2.77 -32.91
CA CYS A 434 19.88 1.35 -32.98
C CYS A 434 21.40 1.08 -32.92
N THR A 435 22.20 1.75 -33.75
CA THR A 435 23.67 1.61 -33.72
C THR A 435 24.22 1.92 -32.33
N TRP A 436 23.76 3.00 -31.69
CA TRP A 436 24.19 3.36 -30.34
C TRP A 436 23.82 2.29 -29.31
N ILE A 437 22.59 1.76 -29.34
CA ILE A 437 22.17 0.64 -28.47
C ILE A 437 23.06 -0.59 -28.72
N LYS A 438 23.33 -0.95 -29.98
CA LYS A 438 24.19 -2.10 -30.32
C LYS A 438 25.59 -1.95 -29.75
N GLU A 439 26.16 -0.75 -29.74
CA GLU A 439 27.52 -0.49 -29.25
C GLU A 439 27.62 -0.41 -27.73
N ASN A 440 26.57 0.09 -27.05
CA ASN A 440 26.58 0.49 -25.64
C ASN A 440 25.85 -0.47 -24.67
N TYR A 441 25.87 -1.78 -24.95
CA TYR A 441 25.20 -2.82 -24.13
C TYR A 441 25.48 -2.69 -22.61
N ALA A 442 26.73 -2.47 -22.22
CA ALA A 442 27.12 -2.33 -20.81
C ALA A 442 26.53 -1.09 -20.13
N THR A 443 26.16 -0.06 -20.89
CA THR A 443 25.61 1.20 -20.41
C THR A 443 24.11 1.08 -20.11
N TRP A 444 23.33 0.46 -21.01
CA TRP A 444 21.87 0.39 -20.89
C TRP A 444 21.35 -0.89 -20.23
N SER A 445 22.07 -2.02 -20.31
CA SER A 445 21.60 -3.28 -19.70
C SER A 445 21.37 -3.23 -18.19
N PRO A 446 22.05 -2.38 -17.38
CA PRO A 446 21.73 -2.21 -15.96
C PRO A 446 20.46 -1.39 -15.68
N TRP A 447 19.92 -0.65 -16.67
CA TRP A 447 18.68 0.12 -16.50
C TRP A 447 17.42 -0.76 -16.47
N ILE A 448 17.56 -2.03 -16.85
CA ILE A 448 16.46 -2.98 -17.02
C ILE A 448 16.59 -4.07 -15.95
N ASN A 449 15.54 -4.24 -15.15
CA ASN A 449 15.49 -5.33 -14.17
C ASN A 449 15.32 -6.68 -14.86
N ARG A 450 16.01 -7.70 -14.35
CA ARG A 450 15.82 -9.10 -14.76
C ARG A 450 14.43 -9.60 -14.36
N LEU A 451 13.83 -10.49 -15.17
CA LEU A 451 12.57 -11.17 -14.86
C LEU A 451 12.63 -11.97 -13.55
N SER A 452 11.49 -12.20 -12.91
CA SER A 452 11.32 -13.11 -11.77
C SER A 452 11.70 -14.56 -12.13
N LEU A 453 12.00 -15.37 -11.11
CA LEU A 453 12.08 -16.82 -11.27
C LEU A 453 10.68 -17.38 -11.50
N CYS A 454 10.55 -18.32 -12.42
CA CYS A 454 9.33 -19.07 -12.67
C CYS A 454 8.98 -19.95 -11.48
N ASP A 455 7.74 -19.85 -11.06
CA ASP A 455 7.15 -20.52 -9.91
C ASP A 455 5.70 -20.91 -10.24
N LEU A 456 5.28 -22.04 -9.69
CA LEU A 456 3.98 -22.66 -9.95
C LEU A 456 2.79 -21.76 -9.57
N ASP A 457 2.94 -20.90 -8.56
CA ASP A 457 1.82 -20.16 -7.97
C ASP A 457 1.56 -18.81 -8.66
N GLN A 458 2.56 -18.24 -9.33
CA GLN A 458 2.43 -16.97 -10.07
C GLN A 458 2.39 -17.14 -11.58
N HIS A 459 3.02 -18.16 -12.14
CA HIS A 459 3.30 -18.24 -13.58
C HIS A 459 2.66 -19.44 -14.28
N VAL A 460 2.03 -20.37 -13.56
CA VAL A 460 1.36 -21.56 -14.12
C VAL A 460 -0.13 -21.52 -13.81
N VAL A 461 -0.95 -21.90 -14.79
CA VAL A 461 -2.39 -22.12 -14.62
C VAL A 461 -2.75 -23.56 -15.00
N TYR A 462 -3.82 -24.08 -14.41
CA TYR A 462 -4.33 -25.41 -14.67
C TYR A 462 -5.66 -25.36 -15.43
N SER A 463 -5.93 -26.40 -16.20
CA SER A 463 -7.22 -26.70 -16.81
C SER A 463 -7.66 -28.11 -16.43
N VAL A 464 -8.98 -28.38 -16.45
CA VAL A 464 -9.55 -29.66 -16.02
C VAL A 464 -10.46 -30.19 -17.12
N SER A 465 -10.16 -31.35 -17.69
CA SER A 465 -10.98 -31.98 -18.72
C SER A 465 -12.30 -32.51 -18.17
N GLY A 466 -13.35 -32.49 -18.99
CA GLY A 466 -14.70 -32.95 -18.59
C GLY A 466 -15.49 -31.95 -17.72
N CYS A 467 -14.97 -30.73 -17.50
CA CYS A 467 -15.64 -29.72 -16.68
C CYS A 467 -16.36 -28.61 -17.47
N ASP A 468 -16.26 -28.62 -18.80
CA ASP A 468 -16.75 -27.56 -19.68
C ASP A 468 -18.18 -27.84 -20.16
N GLY A 469 -19.12 -27.81 -19.22
CA GLY A 469 -20.53 -27.46 -19.47
C GLY A 469 -21.34 -28.32 -20.46
N SER A 470 -21.45 -29.64 -20.25
CA SER A 470 -22.66 -30.41 -20.65
C SER A 470 -22.74 -31.89 -20.20
N GLY A 471 -21.82 -32.40 -19.35
CA GLY A 471 -21.91 -33.79 -18.89
C GLY A 471 -21.16 -34.09 -17.59
N ASN A 472 -21.84 -34.05 -16.44
CA ASN A 472 -21.30 -34.47 -15.13
C ASN A 472 -21.22 -36.02 -14.97
N ASN A 473 -21.09 -36.76 -16.07
CA ASN A 473 -21.23 -38.23 -16.10
C ASN A 473 -19.92 -38.98 -16.44
N GLU A 474 -18.79 -38.28 -16.55
CA GLU A 474 -17.47 -38.93 -16.64
C GLU A 474 -16.97 -39.30 -15.24
N SER A 475 -16.47 -40.53 -15.08
CA SER A 475 -16.05 -41.08 -13.78
C SER A 475 -14.65 -40.62 -13.32
N SER A 476 -13.95 -39.84 -14.15
CA SER A 476 -12.58 -39.39 -13.92
C SER A 476 -12.29 -38.13 -14.75
N HIS A 477 -11.68 -37.12 -14.13
CA HIS A 477 -11.23 -35.88 -14.74
C HIS A 477 -9.70 -35.83 -14.82
N THR A 478 -9.14 -35.10 -15.78
CA THR A 478 -7.68 -34.91 -15.89
C THR A 478 -7.32 -33.44 -15.71
N ILE A 479 -6.39 -33.16 -14.80
CA ILE A 479 -5.82 -31.84 -14.56
C ILE A 479 -4.54 -31.71 -15.39
N THR A 480 -4.48 -30.68 -16.24
CA THR A 480 -3.31 -30.37 -17.09
C THR A 480 -2.80 -28.97 -16.79
N PHE A 481 -1.48 -28.78 -16.84
CA PHE A 481 -0.81 -27.51 -16.54
C PHE A 481 -0.38 -26.81 -17.82
N ARG A 482 -0.39 -25.48 -17.80
CA ARG A 482 0.16 -24.62 -18.86
C ARG A 482 0.66 -23.31 -18.26
N TRP A 483 1.54 -22.60 -18.96
CA TRP A 483 1.96 -21.27 -18.51
C TRP A 483 0.77 -20.30 -18.53
N HIS A 484 0.77 -19.37 -17.57
CA HIS A 484 -0.17 -18.26 -17.48
C HIS A 484 -0.03 -17.36 -18.71
N PHE A 485 1.17 -16.82 -18.92
CA PHE A 485 1.64 -16.28 -20.20
C PHE A 485 2.74 -17.20 -20.78
N ALA A 486 2.33 -18.06 -21.72
CA ALA A 486 3.23 -18.91 -22.49
C ALA A 486 3.94 -18.11 -23.60
N ASP A 487 5.15 -18.52 -23.99
CA ASP A 487 5.86 -17.93 -25.12
C ASP A 487 5.06 -18.16 -26.42
N PRO A 488 4.70 -17.11 -27.19
CA PRO A 488 3.83 -17.29 -28.36
C PRO A 488 4.48 -18.07 -29.51
N ASP A 489 5.82 -18.15 -29.59
CA ASP A 489 6.54 -19.00 -30.54
C ASP A 489 6.66 -20.45 -30.01
N ASN A 490 6.60 -20.68 -28.69
CA ASN A 490 6.64 -22.00 -28.08
C ASN A 490 5.87 -22.07 -26.76
N ALA A 491 4.62 -22.54 -26.81
CA ALA A 491 3.73 -22.64 -25.66
C ALA A 491 4.25 -23.53 -24.49
N SER A 492 5.34 -24.26 -24.69
CA SER A 492 6.02 -25.06 -23.66
C SER A 492 6.93 -24.22 -22.74
N LEU A 493 7.23 -22.97 -23.12
CA LEU A 493 8.13 -22.08 -22.38
C LEU A 493 7.35 -20.91 -21.73
N PRO A 494 7.79 -20.41 -20.57
CA PRO A 494 7.21 -19.21 -19.95
C PRO A 494 7.68 -17.94 -20.66
N TYR A 495 6.82 -16.92 -20.75
CA TYR A 495 7.18 -15.65 -21.39
C TYR A 495 7.51 -14.53 -20.41
N GLU A 496 6.95 -14.55 -19.20
CA GLU A 496 7.04 -13.47 -18.20
C GLU A 496 8.09 -13.68 -17.09
N CYS A 497 8.67 -14.89 -16.99
CA CYS A 497 9.67 -15.27 -15.99
C CYS A 497 10.86 -16.01 -16.64
N ASP A 498 11.98 -16.16 -15.93
CA ASP A 498 13.17 -16.87 -16.44
C ASP A 498 13.95 -17.59 -15.32
N GLY A 499 14.25 -18.88 -15.53
CA GLY A 499 14.79 -19.79 -14.50
C GLY A 499 13.74 -20.25 -13.48
N GLY A 500 14.09 -21.13 -12.55
CA GLY A 500 13.16 -21.73 -11.59
C GLY A 500 12.50 -23.01 -12.11
N LEU A 501 11.19 -23.00 -12.34
CA LEU A 501 10.43 -24.13 -12.88
C LEU A 501 10.70 -24.32 -14.39
N HIS A 502 11.19 -25.50 -14.79
CA HIS A 502 11.56 -25.81 -16.19
C HIS A 502 10.65 -26.83 -16.89
N THR A 503 9.94 -27.68 -16.15
CA THR A 503 9.03 -28.70 -16.69
C THR A 503 7.71 -28.65 -15.93
N PHE A 504 6.60 -28.84 -16.64
CA PHE A 504 5.31 -29.04 -15.97
C PHE A 504 5.29 -30.35 -15.19
N PRO A 505 4.47 -30.43 -14.12
CA PRO A 505 4.01 -31.69 -13.56
C PRO A 505 3.35 -32.61 -14.59
N ASP A 506 3.42 -33.91 -14.36
CA ASP A 506 2.62 -34.88 -15.10
C ASP A 506 1.11 -34.61 -14.92
N PRO A 507 0.26 -34.86 -15.95
CA PRO A 507 -1.18 -34.72 -15.84
C PRO A 507 -1.78 -35.61 -14.74
N LEU A 508 -2.58 -35.02 -13.86
CA LEU A 508 -3.19 -35.74 -12.74
C LEU A 508 -4.60 -36.21 -13.10
N VAL A 509 -4.83 -37.53 -13.10
CA VAL A 509 -6.17 -38.11 -13.25
C VAL A 509 -6.82 -38.26 -11.87
N THR A 510 -8.08 -37.85 -11.73
CA THR A 510 -8.81 -37.92 -10.46
C THR A 510 -10.32 -38.03 -10.62
N SER A 511 -10.95 -38.83 -9.76
CA SER A 511 -12.40 -39.03 -9.64
C SER A 511 -13.10 -37.92 -8.85
N GLN A 512 -12.35 -36.89 -8.42
CA GLN A 512 -12.88 -35.74 -7.68
C GLN A 512 -13.66 -34.79 -8.59
N SER A 513 -14.82 -34.32 -8.10
CA SER A 513 -15.68 -33.39 -8.86
C SER A 513 -14.95 -32.09 -9.27
N CYS A 514 -15.30 -31.56 -10.45
CA CYS A 514 -14.84 -30.24 -10.94
C CYS A 514 -14.92 -29.11 -9.90
N THR A 515 -15.98 -29.10 -9.08
CA THR A 515 -16.17 -28.11 -8.00
C THR A 515 -15.20 -28.31 -6.83
N TRP A 516 -14.83 -29.55 -6.51
CA TRP A 516 -13.83 -29.84 -5.49
C TRP A 516 -12.44 -29.45 -5.99
N ILE A 517 -12.09 -29.79 -7.23
CA ILE A 517 -10.79 -29.45 -7.84
C ILE A 517 -10.58 -27.93 -7.82
N LYS A 518 -11.56 -27.14 -8.31
CA LYS A 518 -11.46 -25.67 -8.34
C LYS A 518 -11.37 -25.03 -6.95
N ARG A 519 -11.93 -25.66 -5.91
CA ARG A 519 -11.98 -25.10 -4.55
C ARG A 519 -10.80 -25.49 -3.65
N ASN A 520 -10.10 -26.59 -3.96
CA ASN A 520 -9.07 -27.18 -3.10
C ASN A 520 -7.68 -27.22 -3.80
N TYR A 521 -7.33 -26.16 -4.54
CA TYR A 521 -6.06 -26.02 -5.27
C TYR A 521 -4.85 -26.48 -4.44
N ASP A 522 -4.68 -25.89 -3.24
CA ASP A 522 -3.54 -26.16 -2.36
C ASP A 522 -3.43 -27.64 -1.92
N THR A 523 -4.54 -28.37 -1.93
CA THR A 523 -4.60 -29.78 -1.50
C THR A 523 -4.09 -30.72 -2.59
N TRP A 524 -4.63 -30.63 -3.81
CA TRP A 524 -4.22 -31.51 -4.90
C TRP A 524 -2.92 -31.05 -5.57
N ARG A 525 -2.52 -29.78 -5.43
CA ARG A 525 -1.19 -29.27 -5.78
C ARG A 525 -0.06 -30.06 -5.11
N ALA A 526 -0.30 -30.65 -3.94
CA ALA A 526 0.69 -31.51 -3.29
C ALA A 526 0.89 -32.87 -4.01
N TRP A 527 -0.13 -33.37 -4.73
CA TRP A 527 -0.10 -34.69 -5.39
C TRP A 527 0.82 -34.72 -6.61
N ILE A 528 1.09 -33.55 -7.21
CA ILE A 528 2.08 -33.31 -8.29
C ILE A 528 3.41 -34.04 -8.06
N ASN A 529 3.92 -33.99 -6.82
CA ASN A 529 5.23 -34.56 -6.47
C ASN A 529 5.14 -35.98 -5.88
N ARG A 530 3.93 -36.43 -5.51
CA ARG A 530 3.68 -37.72 -4.85
C ARG A 530 2.20 -38.09 -4.84
N LEU A 531 1.83 -39.11 -5.60
CA LEU A 531 0.49 -39.72 -5.53
C LEU A 531 0.20 -40.30 -4.13
N PRO A 532 -1.08 -40.33 -3.70
CA PRO A 532 -1.50 -40.98 -2.47
C PRO A 532 -1.35 -42.52 -2.55
N VAL A 533 -1.31 -43.15 -1.37
CA VAL A 533 -1.32 -44.61 -1.22
C VAL A 533 -2.74 -45.13 -1.47
N CYS A 534 -2.88 -46.32 -2.05
CA CYS A 534 -4.17 -46.95 -2.32
C CYS A 534 -4.88 -47.38 -1.03
N ASP A 535 -5.63 -46.42 -0.47
CA ASP A 535 -6.56 -46.62 0.63
C ASP A 535 -7.91 -47.19 0.15
N PHE A 536 -8.50 -48.04 0.99
CA PHE A 536 -9.78 -48.67 0.77
C PHE A 536 -10.94 -47.66 0.59
N ASN A 537 -11.00 -46.62 1.41
CA ASN A 537 -12.14 -45.69 1.42
C ASN A 537 -12.18 -44.81 0.16
N GLN A 538 -11.00 -44.39 -0.32
CA GLN A 538 -10.84 -43.49 -1.45
C GLN A 538 -10.86 -44.19 -2.81
N HIS A 539 -10.40 -45.45 -2.88
CA HIS A 539 -10.18 -46.15 -4.16
C HIS A 539 -11.07 -47.38 -4.36
N ILE A 540 -11.70 -47.91 -3.30
CA ILE A 540 -12.59 -49.08 -3.33
C ILE A 540 -14.01 -48.68 -2.93
N ALA A 541 -15.01 -49.30 -3.55
CA ALA A 541 -16.44 -49.17 -3.32
C ALA A 541 -17.03 -50.52 -2.87
N TYR A 542 -18.19 -50.50 -2.21
CA TYR A 542 -18.75 -51.67 -1.54
C TYR A 542 -20.29 -51.65 -1.55
N THR A 543 -20.93 -52.77 -1.23
CA THR A 543 -22.39 -52.88 -1.04
C THR A 543 -22.74 -53.74 0.17
N ILE A 544 -23.85 -53.43 0.85
CA ILE A 544 -24.31 -54.13 2.08
C ILE A 544 -25.69 -54.73 1.83
N SER A 545 -25.84 -56.03 2.09
CA SER A 545 -27.10 -56.78 2.01
C SER A 545 -27.80 -56.88 3.37
N GLY A 546 -29.13 -56.82 3.37
CA GLY A 546 -29.94 -56.80 4.59
C GLY A 546 -30.19 -55.41 5.18
N CYS A 547 -30.04 -54.36 4.36
CA CYS A 547 -30.26 -52.95 4.73
C CYS A 547 -31.24 -52.23 3.79
N ASP A 548 -32.14 -52.98 3.15
CA ASP A 548 -33.07 -52.52 2.12
C ASP A 548 -34.49 -52.31 2.69
N GLY A 549 -34.66 -51.22 3.44
CA GLY A 549 -35.90 -50.81 4.09
C GLY A 549 -35.62 -49.81 5.22
N ASP A 550 -36.58 -48.92 5.50
CA ASP A 550 -36.43 -47.83 6.49
C ASP A 550 -36.52 -48.28 7.97
N ASP A 551 -36.65 -49.59 8.24
CA ASP A 551 -36.80 -50.13 9.59
C ASP A 551 -35.78 -51.27 9.81
N ASP A 552 -34.74 -50.96 10.60
CA ASP A 552 -33.53 -51.77 10.86
C ASP A 552 -33.86 -52.92 11.84
N THR A 553 -34.81 -53.77 11.45
CA THR A 553 -35.48 -54.77 12.31
C THR A 553 -34.74 -56.11 12.41
N ALA A 554 -33.68 -56.30 11.62
CA ALA A 554 -32.80 -57.46 11.68
C ALA A 554 -31.63 -57.19 12.63
N ASN A 555 -31.39 -58.10 13.57
CA ASN A 555 -30.28 -57.98 14.53
C ASN A 555 -28.89 -58.38 13.93
N ASN A 556 -28.77 -58.53 12.60
CA ASN A 556 -27.53 -58.93 11.89
C ASN A 556 -27.52 -58.60 10.37
N HIS A 557 -26.34 -58.30 9.77
CA HIS A 557 -26.18 -57.84 8.36
C HIS A 557 -24.90 -58.37 7.62
N THR A 558 -24.71 -58.12 6.29
CA THR A 558 -23.59 -58.69 5.46
C THR A 558 -23.07 -57.79 4.28
N ILE A 559 -21.79 -57.91 3.81
CA ILE A 559 -21.07 -56.89 2.96
C ILE A 559 -20.18 -57.43 1.78
N THR A 560 -19.96 -56.68 0.66
CA THR A 560 -19.14 -57.03 -0.58
C THR A 560 -18.44 -55.82 -1.32
N PHE A 561 -17.49 -55.99 -2.28
CA PHE A 561 -16.52 -54.93 -2.76
C PHE A 561 -16.17 -54.80 -4.30
N ARG A 562 -15.64 -53.64 -4.78
CA ARG A 562 -15.08 -53.35 -6.16
C ARG A 562 -14.19 -52.06 -6.26
N TRP A 563 -13.39 -51.84 -7.33
CA TRP A 563 -12.63 -50.57 -7.56
C TRP A 563 -13.51 -49.36 -7.95
N ARG A 564 -13.05 -48.12 -7.66
CA ARG A 564 -13.68 -46.83 -8.02
C ARG A 564 -13.19 -46.23 -9.34
N ALA A 565 -11.87 -46.03 -9.46
CA ALA A 565 -11.21 -45.49 -10.65
C ALA A 565 -10.14 -46.49 -11.12
N ALA A 566 -10.51 -47.31 -12.10
CA ALA A 566 -9.66 -48.37 -12.60
C ALA A 566 -8.73 -47.87 -13.72
N ASN A 567 -7.58 -48.52 -13.88
CA ASN A 567 -6.60 -48.17 -14.90
C ASN A 567 -7.21 -48.40 -16.30
N PRO A 568 -7.14 -47.42 -17.24
CA PRO A 568 -7.72 -47.54 -18.58
C PRO A 568 -7.24 -48.77 -19.36
N ASN A 569 -6.04 -49.28 -19.08
CA ASN A 569 -5.44 -50.43 -19.74
C ASN A 569 -5.65 -51.75 -18.98
N ASN A 570 -6.12 -51.73 -17.72
CA ASN A 570 -6.39 -52.93 -16.93
C ASN A 570 -7.38 -52.65 -15.76
N ALA A 571 -8.61 -53.13 -15.89
CA ALA A 571 -9.68 -52.92 -14.91
C ALA A 571 -9.44 -53.53 -13.52
N SER A 572 -8.43 -54.40 -13.37
CA SER A 572 -8.06 -55.02 -12.08
C SER A 572 -7.11 -54.16 -11.24
N LEU A 573 -6.60 -53.04 -11.78
CA LEU A 573 -5.62 -52.16 -11.14
C LEU A 573 -6.19 -50.75 -10.94
N PRO A 574 -5.78 -50.01 -9.88
CA PRO A 574 -6.21 -48.63 -9.65
C PRO A 574 -5.46 -47.61 -10.53
N ALA A 575 -6.05 -46.43 -10.73
CA ALA A 575 -5.49 -45.34 -11.53
C ALA A 575 -4.94 -44.14 -10.71
N GLU A 576 -5.46 -43.89 -9.51
CA GLU A 576 -5.28 -42.61 -8.78
C GLU A 576 -4.29 -42.69 -7.60
N CYS A 577 -3.69 -43.86 -7.39
CA CYS A 577 -2.87 -44.17 -6.22
C CYS A 577 -1.79 -45.19 -6.55
N SER A 578 -0.76 -45.29 -5.72
CA SER A 578 0.27 -46.34 -5.86
C SER A 578 0.74 -46.91 -4.51
N GLY A 579 0.92 -48.23 -4.46
CA GLY A 579 1.17 -49.00 -3.22
C GLY A 579 -0.07 -49.12 -2.33
N GLY A 580 -0.08 -50.04 -1.36
CA GLY A 580 -1.24 -50.32 -0.51
C GLY A 580 -2.02 -51.55 -0.99
N ILE A 581 -3.34 -51.45 -1.07
CA ILE A 581 -4.21 -52.56 -1.51
C ILE A 581 -4.09 -52.77 -3.02
N LEU A 582 -3.98 -54.03 -3.46
CA LEU A 582 -3.82 -54.41 -4.88
C LEU A 582 -4.82 -55.46 -5.38
N THR A 583 -5.64 -56.07 -4.50
CA THR A 583 -6.65 -57.09 -4.83
C THR A 583 -7.94 -56.86 -4.04
N ILE A 584 -9.08 -57.35 -4.55
CA ILE A 584 -10.43 -57.13 -3.96
C ILE A 584 -10.77 -58.25 -2.93
N PRO A 585 -11.49 -57.98 -1.81
CA PRO A 585 -11.60 -58.93 -0.67
C PRO A 585 -12.98 -59.65 -0.47
N ASP A 586 -13.09 -60.46 0.61
CA ASP A 586 -14.20 -61.40 0.94
C ASP A 586 -15.29 -60.88 1.93
N PRO A 587 -16.50 -61.50 2.03
CA PRO A 587 -17.67 -61.02 2.82
C PRO A 587 -17.67 -61.24 4.36
N ILE A 588 -18.43 -60.42 5.12
CA ILE A 588 -18.43 -60.33 6.61
C ILE A 588 -19.86 -60.30 7.23
N VAL A 589 -20.05 -60.73 8.50
CA VAL A 589 -21.34 -60.68 9.27
C VAL A 589 -21.17 -60.04 10.68
N THR A 590 -22.13 -59.22 11.15
CA THR A 590 -22.06 -58.53 12.48
C THR A 590 -23.44 -58.07 13.04
N SER A 591 -23.50 -57.69 14.33
CA SER A 591 -24.67 -57.09 15.01
C SER A 591 -24.71 -55.55 15.03
N ARG A 592 -23.69 -54.91 14.45
CA ARG A 592 -23.65 -53.45 14.29
C ARG A 592 -24.71 -53.01 13.28
N SER A 593 -25.54 -52.03 13.65
CA SER A 593 -26.67 -51.55 12.84
C SER A 593 -26.27 -51.14 11.42
N CYS A 594 -27.21 -51.15 10.47
CA CYS A 594 -26.97 -50.70 9.10
C CYS A 594 -26.45 -49.25 9.05
N ALA A 595 -26.90 -48.39 9.97
CA ALA A 595 -26.37 -47.03 10.13
C ALA A 595 -24.90 -47.03 10.58
N TRP A 596 -24.53 -47.88 11.56
CA TRP A 596 -23.14 -48.02 12.00
C TRP A 596 -22.25 -48.57 10.89
N LEU A 597 -22.71 -49.60 10.16
CA LEU A 597 -21.97 -50.17 9.03
C LEU A 597 -21.75 -49.16 7.90
N LYS A 598 -22.78 -48.39 7.51
CA LYS A 598 -22.65 -47.35 6.49
C LYS A 598 -21.75 -46.20 6.93
N SER A 599 -21.60 -45.94 8.23
CA SER A 599 -20.79 -44.82 8.78
C SER A 599 -19.38 -45.21 9.25
N ASN A 600 -19.11 -46.47 9.62
CA ASN A 600 -17.84 -46.92 10.20
C ASN A 600 -17.05 -47.82 9.24
N LEU A 601 -17.12 -47.51 7.94
CA LEU A 601 -16.50 -48.23 6.83
C LEU A 601 -15.07 -48.71 7.14
N ALA A 602 -14.20 -47.79 7.54
CA ALA A 602 -12.79 -48.07 7.82
C ALA A 602 -12.59 -49.05 8.99
N THR A 603 -13.50 -49.08 9.97
CA THR A 603 -13.34 -49.86 11.21
C THR A 603 -13.65 -51.34 11.01
N TRP A 604 -14.61 -51.67 10.12
CA TRP A 604 -14.92 -53.04 9.75
C TRP A 604 -14.22 -53.50 8.46
N ALA A 605 -13.62 -52.59 7.69
CA ALA A 605 -12.74 -52.94 6.57
C ALA A 605 -11.54 -53.80 7.01
N ASP A 606 -11.03 -53.64 8.24
CA ASP A 606 -9.99 -54.50 8.78
C ASP A 606 -10.50 -55.94 9.07
N TRP A 607 -11.80 -56.10 9.33
CA TRP A 607 -12.41 -57.40 9.65
C TRP A 607 -12.44 -58.38 8.47
N ILE A 608 -12.13 -57.87 7.27
CA ILE A 608 -11.87 -58.64 6.05
C ILE A 608 -10.79 -59.72 6.28
N ASN A 609 -9.81 -59.45 7.16
CA ASN A 609 -8.67 -60.35 7.36
C ASN A 609 -8.65 -61.03 8.76
N THR A 610 -9.28 -60.45 9.79
CA THR A 610 -9.27 -60.98 11.17
C THR A 610 -10.56 -60.67 11.94
N LYS A 611 -11.01 -61.59 12.81
CA LYS A 611 -12.17 -61.33 13.69
C LYS A 611 -11.86 -60.25 14.74
N PRO A 612 -12.83 -59.38 15.09
CA PRO A 612 -12.62 -58.33 16.08
C PRO A 612 -12.47 -58.88 17.52
N LEU A 613 -11.75 -58.12 18.34
CA LEU A 613 -11.69 -58.29 19.79
C LEU A 613 -12.97 -57.74 20.45
N CYS A 614 -13.38 -58.33 21.56
CA CYS A 614 -14.57 -57.88 22.29
C CYS A 614 -14.34 -56.52 22.94
N ASP A 615 -15.28 -55.60 22.69
CA ASP A 615 -15.27 -54.19 23.09
C ASP A 615 -16.43 -53.85 24.04
N TYR A 616 -16.53 -52.59 24.45
CA TYR A 616 -17.62 -52.12 25.33
C TYR A 616 -18.93 -51.85 24.59
N ASN A 617 -18.92 -51.78 23.25
CA ASN A 617 -20.13 -51.53 22.47
C ASN A 617 -21.10 -52.72 22.51
N VAL A 618 -20.61 -53.90 22.89
CA VAL A 618 -21.42 -55.08 23.23
C VAL A 618 -21.82 -55.13 24.73
N GLN A 619 -21.77 -54.02 25.50
CA GLN A 619 -22.17 -53.88 26.93
C GLN A 619 -23.15 -52.68 27.21
N GLU A 620 -23.75 -52.55 28.42
CA GLU A 620 -24.73 -51.49 28.86
C GLU A 620 -24.73 -51.17 30.41
N TYR A 621 -25.42 -50.12 30.96
CA TYR A 621 -25.24 -49.58 32.37
C TYR A 621 -26.36 -48.63 33.01
N THR A 622 -26.29 -48.20 34.31
CA THR A 622 -27.24 -47.28 35.09
C THR A 622 -26.63 -46.31 36.18
N ILE A 623 -27.35 -45.30 36.79
CA ILE A 623 -26.82 -44.10 37.60
C ILE A 623 -27.69 -43.58 38.83
N THR A 624 -27.12 -42.87 39.86
CA THR A 624 -27.80 -42.30 41.11
C THR A 624 -27.75 -40.74 41.37
N GLU A 625 -28.35 -40.25 42.49
CA GLU A 625 -28.43 -38.82 42.95
C GLU A 625 -27.23 -38.26 43.77
N CYS A 626 -27.22 -36.94 44.06
CA CYS A 626 -26.13 -36.14 44.66
C CYS A 626 -26.14 -35.97 46.21
N THR A 627 -24.97 -36.07 46.86
CA THR A 627 -24.78 -36.00 48.32
C THR A 627 -24.43 -34.60 48.88
N ALA A 628 -24.42 -34.45 50.22
CA ALA A 628 -23.99 -33.22 50.91
C ALA A 628 -22.50 -32.87 50.74
N SER A 629 -21.67 -33.84 50.33
CA SER A 629 -20.28 -33.66 49.90
C SER A 629 -20.14 -33.40 48.39
N ALA A 630 -21.26 -33.37 47.66
CA ALA A 630 -21.38 -33.18 46.21
C ALA A 630 -20.84 -34.33 45.32
N THR A 631 -21.25 -35.60 45.57
CA THR A 631 -20.92 -36.82 44.74
C THR A 631 -22.12 -37.79 44.45
N ARG A 632 -22.00 -38.77 43.50
CA ARG A 632 -23.02 -39.79 43.00
C ARG A 632 -22.43 -41.07 42.30
N ASN A 633 -23.19 -42.17 42.01
CA ASN A 633 -22.69 -43.55 41.61
C ASN A 633 -23.28 -44.27 40.33
N ILE A 634 -22.68 -45.39 39.80
CA ILE A 634 -22.94 -46.09 38.47
C ILE A 634 -22.74 -47.68 38.41
N LEU A 635 -23.42 -48.50 37.52
CA LEU A 635 -23.43 -50.04 37.39
C LEU A 635 -23.59 -50.67 35.92
N PHE A 636 -23.23 -51.95 35.53
CA PHE A 636 -23.10 -52.54 34.10
C PHE A 636 -23.68 -53.99 33.66
N SER A 637 -23.75 -54.39 32.33
CA SER A 637 -24.08 -55.76 31.69
C SER A 637 -23.66 -56.02 30.15
N TRP A 638 -23.99 -57.15 29.42
CA TRP A 638 -23.62 -57.56 27.99
C TRP A 638 -24.81 -57.68 26.95
N LYS A 639 -24.56 -57.60 25.61
CA LYS A 639 -25.57 -57.58 24.49
C LYS A 639 -25.84 -58.85 23.64
N LEU A 640 -24.83 -59.48 23.01
CA LEU A 640 -25.00 -60.74 22.24
C LEU A 640 -24.30 -61.90 22.97
N PRO A 641 -24.92 -62.47 24.01
CA PRO A 641 -24.32 -63.55 24.79
C PRO A 641 -24.21 -64.84 23.98
N ASN A 642 -23.13 -65.58 24.19
CA ASN A 642 -23.02 -66.96 23.74
C ASN A 642 -24.10 -67.80 24.47
N PRO A 643 -24.98 -68.53 23.75
CA PRO A 643 -26.10 -69.25 24.37
C PRO A 643 -25.67 -70.29 25.41
N ASP A 644 -24.46 -70.86 25.30
CA ASP A 644 -23.95 -71.83 26.26
C ASP A 644 -23.20 -71.19 27.45
N LYS A 645 -22.85 -69.89 27.37
CA LYS A 645 -22.12 -69.14 28.42
C LYS A 645 -22.41 -67.64 28.38
N PRO A 646 -23.26 -67.10 29.28
CA PRO A 646 -23.64 -65.67 29.31
C PRO A 646 -22.51 -64.67 29.57
N THR A 647 -21.29 -65.14 29.87
CA THR A 647 -20.09 -64.31 30.10
C THR A 647 -19.21 -64.14 28.85
N GLU A 648 -19.57 -64.74 27.71
CA GLU A 648 -18.82 -64.74 26.43
C GLU A 648 -19.73 -64.27 25.27
N SER A 649 -19.16 -63.90 24.10
CA SER A 649 -19.87 -63.34 22.93
C SER A 649 -19.54 -64.09 21.63
N VAL A 650 -20.39 -63.93 20.59
CA VAL A 650 -20.27 -64.62 19.28
C VAL A 650 -19.70 -63.72 18.16
N GLU A 651 -19.88 -62.39 18.25
CA GLU A 651 -19.37 -61.41 17.27
C GLU A 651 -17.85 -61.25 17.31
N CYS A 652 -17.25 -61.52 18.47
CA CYS A 652 -15.87 -61.21 18.79
C CYS A 652 -15.21 -62.37 19.56
N SER A 653 -13.88 -62.44 19.55
CA SER A 653 -13.14 -63.51 20.24
C SER A 653 -11.88 -62.98 20.93
N GLY A 654 -11.79 -63.17 22.24
CA GLY A 654 -10.78 -62.51 23.08
C GLY A 654 -11.08 -61.03 23.30
N GLY A 655 -10.24 -60.33 24.08
CA GLY A 655 -10.44 -58.92 24.43
C GLY A 655 -10.99 -58.71 25.84
N LEU A 656 -11.94 -57.78 25.98
CA LEU A 656 -12.37 -57.24 27.28
C LEU A 656 -13.32 -58.17 28.06
N LYS A 657 -13.38 -57.94 29.37
CA LYS A 657 -14.32 -58.59 30.31
C LYS A 657 -15.39 -57.57 30.76
N LEU A 658 -16.38 -58.04 31.51
CA LEU A 658 -17.44 -57.18 32.06
C LEU A 658 -16.92 -56.20 33.13
N SER A 659 -17.51 -54.99 33.19
CA SER A 659 -16.99 -53.82 33.94
C SER A 659 -17.52 -53.69 35.39
N ASN A 660 -16.84 -52.88 36.22
CA ASN A 660 -17.12 -52.63 37.66
C ASN A 660 -17.78 -51.26 37.94
N ASN A 661 -18.31 -51.05 39.16
CA ASN A 661 -19.06 -49.85 39.60
C ASN A 661 -18.18 -48.64 40.03
N LEU A 662 -18.73 -47.41 40.06
CA LEU A 662 -17.97 -46.12 40.18
C LEU A 662 -18.69 -44.97 40.94
N GLU A 663 -17.95 -43.97 41.48
CA GLU A 663 -18.41 -42.71 42.12
C GLU A 663 -17.86 -41.43 41.42
N LEU A 664 -18.63 -40.32 41.36
CA LEU A 664 -18.32 -39.06 40.64
C LEU A 664 -18.83 -37.77 41.34
N PRO A 665 -18.24 -36.58 41.06
CA PRO A 665 -18.69 -35.28 41.61
C PRO A 665 -19.95 -34.69 40.92
N CYS A 666 -20.58 -33.72 41.57
CA CYS A 666 -21.82 -33.06 41.11
C CYS A 666 -21.63 -31.80 40.25
N ASP A 667 -22.59 -31.57 39.35
CA ASP A 667 -22.55 -30.55 38.28
C ASP A 667 -22.91 -29.12 38.70
N PHE A 668 -23.35 -28.93 39.95
CA PHE A 668 -23.68 -27.62 40.52
C PHE A 668 -23.37 -27.61 42.02
N MET A 669 -23.20 -26.42 42.61
CA MET A 669 -23.05 -26.28 44.06
C MET A 669 -24.42 -26.43 44.74
N PRO A 670 -24.70 -27.52 45.48
CA PRO A 670 -26.00 -27.70 46.12
C PRO A 670 -26.13 -26.78 47.34
N GLY A 671 -27.35 -26.32 47.63
CA GLY A 671 -27.60 -25.39 48.75
C GLY A 671 -27.31 -25.99 50.15
N SER A 672 -27.23 -27.31 50.24
CA SER A 672 -26.88 -28.08 51.44
C SER A 672 -25.36 -28.21 51.67
N ALA A 673 -24.50 -27.83 50.71
CA ALA A 673 -23.05 -27.93 50.87
C ALA A 673 -22.52 -26.86 51.85
N SER A 674 -21.61 -27.27 52.73
CA SER A 674 -20.99 -26.39 53.75
C SER A 674 -20.27 -25.18 53.15
N ALA A 675 -19.58 -25.35 52.03
CA ALA A 675 -18.84 -24.28 51.34
C ALA A 675 -19.76 -23.16 50.80
N TYR A 676 -20.98 -23.50 50.36
CA TYR A 676 -21.96 -22.51 49.90
C TYR A 676 -22.39 -21.57 51.04
N ILE A 677 -22.69 -22.15 52.22
CA ILE A 677 -23.16 -21.42 53.40
C ILE A 677 -22.13 -20.37 53.86
N VAL A 678 -20.84 -20.73 53.92
CA VAL A 678 -19.77 -19.82 54.36
C VAL A 678 -19.65 -18.59 53.44
N ILE A 679 -19.73 -18.78 52.12
CA ILE A 679 -19.64 -17.70 51.14
C ILE A 679 -20.80 -16.71 51.26
N VAL A 680 -22.02 -17.21 51.49
CA VAL A 680 -23.22 -16.37 51.66
C VAL A 680 -23.08 -15.46 52.90
N VAL A 681 -22.56 -15.97 54.02
CA VAL A 681 -22.33 -15.17 55.24
C VAL A 681 -21.38 -14.00 54.98
N LEU A 682 -20.26 -14.24 54.27
CA LEU A 682 -19.29 -13.18 53.93
C LEU A 682 -19.90 -12.11 53.00
N ALA A 683 -20.72 -12.51 52.04
CA ALA A 683 -21.42 -11.57 51.15
C ALA A 683 -22.40 -10.66 51.92
N VAL A 684 -23.14 -11.20 52.90
CA VAL A 684 -24.07 -10.42 53.75
C VAL A 684 -23.34 -9.37 54.59
N ILE A 685 -22.19 -9.73 55.19
CA ILE A 685 -21.38 -8.76 55.97
C ILE A 685 -20.92 -7.59 55.10
N LEU A 686 -20.47 -7.86 53.86
CA LEU A 686 -20.06 -6.81 52.93
C LEU A 686 -21.22 -5.91 52.48
N ILE A 687 -22.44 -6.43 52.33
CA ILE A 687 -23.63 -5.61 52.03
C ILE A 687 -23.89 -4.59 53.15
N ILE A 688 -23.79 -5.00 54.42
CA ILE A 688 -23.97 -4.11 55.59
C ILE A 688 -22.93 -2.98 55.57
N ILE A 689 -21.66 -3.29 55.25
CA ILE A 689 -20.58 -2.29 55.14
C ILE A 689 -20.86 -1.29 54.00
N HIS A 690 -21.34 -1.75 52.85
CA HIS A 690 -21.70 -0.85 51.74
C HIS A 690 -22.89 0.08 52.10
N LEU A 691 -23.89 -0.42 52.82
CA LEU A 691 -25.00 0.41 53.31
C LEU A 691 -24.52 1.50 54.29
N ALA A 692 -23.64 1.17 55.23
CA ALA A 692 -23.04 2.16 56.14
C ALA A 692 -22.21 3.23 55.38
N ALA A 693 -21.42 2.81 54.38
CA ALA A 693 -20.67 3.71 53.51
C ALA A 693 -21.58 4.65 52.69
N MET A 694 -22.73 4.15 52.22
CA MET A 694 -23.72 4.94 51.49
C MET A 694 -24.31 6.07 52.36
N VAL A 695 -24.69 5.74 53.60
CA VAL A 695 -25.18 6.71 54.59
C VAL A 695 -24.12 7.78 54.88
N PHE A 696 -22.87 7.38 55.11
CA PHE A 696 -21.75 8.30 55.34
C PHE A 696 -21.58 9.31 54.19
N VAL A 697 -21.52 8.83 52.94
CA VAL A 697 -21.35 9.69 51.76
C VAL A 697 -22.52 10.68 51.61
N PHE A 698 -23.75 10.24 51.90
CA PHE A 698 -24.93 11.10 51.82
C PHE A 698 -24.96 12.18 52.90
N LEU A 699 -24.58 11.87 54.14
CA LEU A 699 -24.55 12.84 55.23
C LEU A 699 -23.50 13.95 54.99
N PHE A 700 -22.29 13.57 54.60
CA PHE A 700 -21.19 14.53 54.39
C PHE A 700 -21.17 15.17 52.99
N ARG A 701 -22.19 14.95 52.14
CA ARG A 701 -22.26 15.41 50.73
C ARG A 701 -22.07 16.91 50.50
N LYS A 702 -22.35 17.75 51.51
CA LYS A 702 -22.18 19.21 51.42
C LYS A 702 -20.72 19.66 51.57
N GLN A 703 -19.85 18.83 52.17
CA GLN A 703 -18.46 19.19 52.44
C GLN A 703 -17.64 19.35 51.15
N PRO A 704 -16.72 20.33 51.05
CA PRO A 704 -16.00 20.63 49.81
C PRO A 704 -15.27 19.43 49.19
N ILE A 705 -14.69 18.53 49.99
CA ILE A 705 -14.00 17.32 49.52
C ILE A 705 -14.96 16.38 48.78
N ILE A 706 -16.05 15.95 49.43
CA ILE A 706 -17.01 15.01 48.84
C ILE A 706 -17.79 15.68 47.70
N LYS A 707 -18.17 16.96 47.85
CA LYS A 707 -18.88 17.72 46.81
C LYS A 707 -18.05 17.86 45.52
N ARG A 708 -16.74 18.13 45.63
CA ARG A 708 -15.82 18.19 44.47
C ARG A 708 -15.65 16.83 43.80
N SER A 709 -15.71 15.75 44.58
CA SER A 709 -15.62 14.36 44.11
C SER A 709 -16.88 13.82 43.42
N GLN A 710 -17.98 14.57 43.39
CA GLN A 710 -19.24 14.16 42.72
C GLN A 710 -19.85 12.95 43.45
N PHE A 711 -20.52 13.24 44.57
CA PHE A 711 -21.05 12.23 45.50
C PHE A 711 -22.12 11.34 44.86
N GLU A 712 -22.81 11.82 43.82
CA GLU A 712 -23.84 11.09 43.09
C GLU A 712 -23.27 9.81 42.44
N PHE A 713 -22.16 9.92 41.70
CA PHE A 713 -21.48 8.76 41.11
C PHE A 713 -20.80 7.88 42.16
N LEU A 714 -20.46 8.43 43.33
CA LEU A 714 -19.90 7.66 44.44
C LEU A 714 -20.98 6.80 45.13
N LEU A 715 -22.20 7.32 45.28
CA LEU A 715 -23.36 6.55 45.76
C LEU A 715 -23.77 5.45 44.78
N LEU A 716 -23.84 5.77 43.48
CA LEU A 716 -24.14 4.77 42.44
C LEU A 716 -23.12 3.61 42.48
N MET A 717 -21.83 3.91 42.52
CA MET A 717 -20.78 2.89 42.67
C MET A 717 -21.00 1.98 43.89
N ILE A 718 -21.42 2.53 45.04
CA ILE A 718 -21.72 1.75 46.26
C ILE A 718 -22.97 0.86 46.08
N VAL A 719 -24.03 1.35 45.41
CA VAL A 719 -25.20 0.53 45.03
C VAL A 719 -24.77 -0.64 44.15
N GLY A 720 -23.83 -0.40 43.22
CA GLY A 720 -23.22 -1.45 42.41
C GLY A 720 -22.53 -2.53 43.23
N GLY A 721 -21.80 -2.14 44.29
CA GLY A 721 -21.18 -3.08 45.22
C GLY A 721 -22.17 -4.01 45.91
N ILE A 722 -23.34 -3.49 46.30
CA ILE A 722 -24.43 -4.31 46.87
C ILE A 722 -24.97 -5.32 45.85
N LEU A 723 -25.21 -4.89 44.60
CA LEU A 723 -25.66 -5.79 43.52
C LEU A 723 -24.65 -6.89 43.21
N MET A 724 -23.35 -6.59 43.27
CA MET A 724 -22.29 -7.59 43.09
C MET A 724 -22.27 -8.61 44.23
N CYS A 725 -22.48 -8.21 45.49
CA CYS A 725 -22.62 -9.17 46.59
C CYS A 725 -23.87 -10.06 46.46
N LEU A 726 -24.99 -9.53 45.94
CA LEU A 726 -26.20 -10.31 45.65
C LEU A 726 -25.99 -11.30 44.50
N SER A 727 -25.21 -10.93 43.48
CA SER A 727 -24.91 -11.82 42.34
C SER A 727 -24.21 -13.12 42.76
N VAL A 728 -23.34 -13.05 43.78
CA VAL A 728 -22.63 -14.21 44.35
C VAL A 728 -23.62 -15.22 44.96
N ILE A 729 -24.59 -14.74 45.74
CA ILE A 729 -25.60 -15.58 46.40
C ILE A 729 -26.47 -16.29 45.34
N VAL A 730 -26.90 -15.56 44.32
CA VAL A 730 -27.75 -16.07 43.22
C VAL A 730 -27.03 -17.08 42.31
N TYR A 731 -25.69 -17.15 42.36
CA TYR A 731 -24.92 -18.07 41.52
C TYR A 731 -24.90 -19.52 42.03
N GLY A 732 -25.17 -19.76 43.31
CA GLY A 732 -25.31 -21.12 43.85
C GLY A 732 -26.67 -21.77 43.55
N GLY A 733 -26.82 -23.04 43.94
CA GLY A 733 -28.06 -23.81 43.81
C GLY A 733 -28.27 -24.50 42.46
N GLU A 734 -29.21 -25.45 42.45
CA GLU A 734 -29.61 -26.19 41.24
C GLU A 734 -30.17 -25.23 40.17
N PRO A 735 -29.85 -25.41 38.88
CA PRO A 735 -30.43 -24.63 37.79
C PRO A 735 -31.97 -24.65 37.80
N THR A 736 -32.57 -23.51 38.16
CA THR A 736 -34.01 -23.23 38.02
C THR A 736 -34.21 -22.07 37.04
N PRO A 737 -35.37 -21.92 36.38
CA PRO A 737 -35.57 -20.85 35.41
C PRO A 737 -35.29 -19.46 36.00
N PHE A 738 -35.69 -19.22 37.25
CA PHE A 738 -35.40 -17.98 37.98
C PHE A 738 -33.90 -17.73 38.13
N LEU A 739 -33.14 -18.70 38.67
CA LEU A 739 -31.70 -18.54 38.88
C LEU A 739 -30.94 -18.36 37.56
N CYS A 740 -31.35 -19.06 36.49
CA CYS A 740 -30.73 -18.95 35.19
C CYS A 740 -30.86 -17.55 34.56
N GLY A 741 -31.99 -16.85 34.75
CA GLY A 741 -32.13 -15.44 34.35
C GLY A 741 -31.47 -14.46 35.32
N ALA A 742 -31.51 -14.73 36.63
CA ALA A 742 -30.99 -13.82 37.64
C ALA A 742 -29.45 -13.72 37.65
N ARG A 743 -28.74 -14.85 37.43
CA ARG A 743 -27.26 -14.92 37.40
C ARG A 743 -26.59 -13.88 36.49
N PRO A 744 -26.88 -13.84 35.16
CA PRO A 744 -26.28 -12.83 34.28
C PRO A 744 -26.76 -11.40 34.59
N THR A 745 -28.03 -11.25 35.00
CA THR A 745 -28.64 -9.94 35.27
C THR A 745 -27.95 -9.18 36.40
N PHE A 746 -27.81 -9.80 37.58
CA PHE A 746 -27.22 -9.14 38.74
C PHE A 746 -25.74 -8.83 38.52
N LEU A 747 -25.00 -9.74 37.89
CA LEU A 747 -23.58 -9.57 37.59
C LEU A 747 -23.35 -8.43 36.57
N ALA A 748 -24.13 -8.40 35.49
CA ALA A 748 -23.99 -7.38 34.44
C ALA A 748 -24.35 -5.97 34.95
N LEU A 749 -25.46 -5.83 35.69
CA LEU A 749 -25.90 -4.52 36.20
C LEU A 749 -25.00 -4.03 37.34
N GLY A 750 -24.55 -4.91 38.24
CA GLY A 750 -23.59 -4.58 39.29
C GLY A 750 -22.28 -4.04 38.73
N PHE A 751 -21.71 -4.73 37.73
CA PHE A 751 -20.48 -4.32 37.06
C PHE A 751 -20.59 -2.91 36.44
N THR A 752 -21.64 -2.64 35.65
CA THR A 752 -21.81 -1.32 35.00
C THR A 752 -22.07 -0.22 36.03
N MET A 753 -22.74 -0.52 37.14
CA MET A 753 -22.97 0.46 38.20
C MET A 753 -21.66 0.88 38.89
N ILE A 754 -20.79 -0.07 39.22
CA ILE A 754 -19.47 0.22 39.78
C ILE A 754 -18.60 0.91 38.72
N PHE A 755 -18.32 0.21 37.62
CA PHE A 755 -17.27 0.60 36.70
C PHE A 755 -17.70 1.73 35.76
N GLY A 756 -18.94 1.73 35.27
CA GLY A 756 -19.48 2.85 34.48
C GLY A 756 -19.45 4.17 35.25
N SER A 757 -19.71 4.15 36.57
CA SER A 757 -19.55 5.33 37.43
C SER A 757 -18.10 5.82 37.50
N LEU A 758 -17.11 4.92 37.52
CA LEU A 758 -15.69 5.25 37.45
C LEU A 758 -15.28 5.80 36.06
N VAL A 759 -15.82 5.23 34.97
CA VAL A 759 -15.60 5.73 33.60
C VAL A 759 -16.13 7.14 33.46
N VAL A 760 -17.37 7.41 33.86
CA VAL A 760 -17.99 8.74 33.73
C VAL A 760 -17.28 9.79 34.60
N LYS A 761 -16.83 9.42 35.81
CA LYS A 761 -15.91 10.26 36.60
C LYS A 761 -14.64 10.58 35.82
N SER A 762 -14.02 9.58 35.19
CA SER A 762 -12.80 9.75 34.38
C SER A 762 -13.01 10.63 33.16
N ILE A 763 -14.10 10.44 32.40
CA ILE A 763 -14.49 11.29 31.25
C ILE A 763 -14.59 12.76 31.68
N ARG A 764 -15.27 13.04 32.80
CA ARG A 764 -15.46 14.42 33.26
C ARG A 764 -14.14 15.05 33.69
N VAL A 765 -13.26 14.33 34.37
CA VAL A 765 -11.91 14.81 34.69
C VAL A 765 -11.15 15.08 33.39
N TYR A 766 -11.03 14.09 32.50
CA TYR A 766 -10.31 14.21 31.23
C TYR A 766 -10.78 15.41 30.39
N ARG A 767 -12.10 15.59 30.20
CA ARG A 767 -12.65 16.71 29.40
C ARG A 767 -12.42 18.09 30.03
N VAL A 768 -12.24 18.19 31.34
CA VAL A 768 -11.91 19.47 32.01
C VAL A 768 -10.43 19.85 31.80
N PHE A 769 -9.54 18.87 31.67
CA PHE A 769 -8.10 19.12 31.46
C PHE A 769 -7.67 19.07 29.99
N SER A 770 -8.43 18.42 29.11
CA SER A 770 -8.09 18.26 27.68
C SER A 770 -8.56 19.42 26.78
N SER A 771 -9.26 20.44 27.30
CA SER A 771 -9.67 21.59 26.50
C SER A 771 -8.51 22.60 26.34
N THR A 772 -7.86 22.57 25.17
CA THR A 772 -6.75 23.48 24.82
C THR A 772 -7.14 24.95 24.69
N ALA A 773 -8.43 25.25 24.47
CA ALA A 773 -8.96 26.60 24.64
C ALA A 773 -9.22 26.87 26.12
N MET A 774 -8.72 28.00 26.66
CA MET A 774 -9.01 28.46 28.04
C MET A 774 -10.45 28.98 28.23
N LYS A 775 -11.45 28.30 27.66
CA LYS A 775 -12.88 28.47 27.97
C LYS A 775 -13.26 27.48 29.06
N ARG A 776 -13.79 27.99 30.18
CA ARG A 776 -14.29 27.18 31.31
C ARG A 776 -15.45 26.28 30.85
N VAL A 777 -15.17 25.02 30.53
CA VAL A 777 -16.19 24.04 30.11
C VAL A 777 -17.01 23.60 31.32
N VAL A 778 -18.19 24.20 31.52
CA VAL A 778 -19.12 23.82 32.59
C VAL A 778 -19.90 22.56 32.19
N LEU A 779 -19.35 21.39 32.49
CA LEU A 779 -20.01 20.10 32.27
C LEU A 779 -21.07 19.85 33.36
N SER A 780 -22.34 19.87 32.97
CA SER A 780 -23.49 19.62 33.86
C SER A 780 -23.54 18.16 34.34
N MET A 781 -23.97 17.97 35.59
CA MET A 781 -24.19 16.65 36.19
C MET A 781 -25.18 15.80 35.38
N GLY A 782 -26.27 16.41 34.90
CA GLY A 782 -27.29 15.73 34.10
C GLY A 782 -26.74 15.17 32.79
N THR A 783 -25.76 15.85 32.17
CA THR A 783 -25.09 15.34 30.96
C THR A 783 -24.26 14.09 31.25
N MET A 784 -23.59 14.04 32.41
CA MET A 784 -22.79 12.88 32.80
C MET A 784 -23.64 11.68 33.23
N LEU A 785 -24.76 11.93 33.94
CA LEU A 785 -25.74 10.88 34.23
C LEU A 785 -26.39 10.33 32.96
N LYS A 786 -26.64 11.15 31.94
CA LYS A 786 -27.07 10.67 30.61
C LYS A 786 -26.05 9.72 29.98
N VAL A 787 -24.75 10.03 30.05
CA VAL A 787 -23.69 9.13 29.54
C VAL A 787 -23.70 7.79 30.29
N LEU A 788 -23.83 7.79 31.62
CA LEU A 788 -23.95 6.54 32.40
C LEU A 788 -25.22 5.76 32.02
N SER A 789 -26.34 6.46 31.82
CA SER A 789 -27.60 5.85 31.42
C SER A 789 -27.54 5.16 30.06
N VAL A 790 -26.68 5.60 29.14
CA VAL A 790 -26.45 4.90 27.87
C VAL A 790 -25.84 3.53 28.12
N PHE A 791 -24.89 3.41 29.05
CA PHE A 791 -24.26 2.12 29.35
C PHE A 791 -25.26 1.11 29.95
N PHE A 792 -26.15 1.58 30.82
CA PHE A 792 -27.26 0.77 31.34
C PHE A 792 -28.31 0.42 30.29
N ALA A 793 -28.64 1.35 29.38
CA ALA A 793 -29.60 1.09 28.32
C ALA A 793 -29.11 -0.05 27.40
N VAL A 794 -27.81 -0.11 27.09
CA VAL A 794 -27.21 -1.21 26.32
C VAL A 794 -27.30 -2.54 27.09
N ASP A 795 -26.96 -2.56 28.38
CA ASP A 795 -27.08 -3.79 29.20
C ASP A 795 -28.51 -4.32 29.26
N ILE A 796 -29.47 -3.44 29.56
CA ILE A 796 -30.89 -3.78 29.69
C ILE A 796 -31.45 -4.22 28.34
N MET A 797 -31.08 -3.55 27.25
CA MET A 797 -31.47 -3.95 25.89
C MET A 797 -30.96 -5.36 25.56
N ILE A 798 -29.68 -5.67 25.81
CA ILE A 798 -29.13 -7.00 25.53
C ILE A 798 -29.82 -8.06 26.40
N LEU A 799 -30.05 -7.80 27.69
CA LEU A 799 -30.75 -8.73 28.59
C LEU A 799 -32.22 -8.96 28.19
N ILE A 800 -32.96 -7.92 27.81
CA ILE A 800 -34.36 -8.04 27.36
C ILE A 800 -34.42 -8.85 26.06
N VAL A 801 -33.58 -8.54 25.07
CA VAL A 801 -33.55 -9.26 23.79
C VAL A 801 -33.13 -10.72 24.02
N TRP A 802 -32.14 -10.97 24.89
CA TRP A 802 -31.74 -12.33 25.26
C TRP A 802 -32.90 -13.10 25.89
N PHE A 803 -33.58 -12.55 26.90
CA PHE A 803 -34.67 -13.25 27.58
C PHE A 803 -35.93 -13.42 26.73
N ALA A 804 -36.15 -12.55 25.74
CA ALA A 804 -37.24 -12.68 24.79
C ALA A 804 -36.94 -13.70 23.67
N ALA A 805 -35.70 -13.73 23.15
CA ALA A 805 -35.32 -14.58 22.02
C ALA A 805 -34.83 -15.98 22.44
N ASP A 806 -34.07 -16.08 23.52
CA ASP A 806 -33.36 -17.29 23.93
C ASP A 806 -33.11 -17.32 25.45
N PHE A 807 -34.18 -17.36 26.23
CA PHE A 807 -34.10 -17.40 27.69
C PHE A 807 -33.20 -18.56 28.18
N PRO A 808 -32.22 -18.32 29.07
CA PRO A 808 -31.38 -19.39 29.62
C PRO A 808 -32.23 -20.35 30.48
N LYS A 809 -32.48 -21.56 29.98
CA LYS A 809 -33.30 -22.58 30.64
C LYS A 809 -32.43 -23.63 31.35
N PRO A 810 -32.91 -24.23 32.46
CA PRO A 810 -32.32 -25.45 32.99
C PRO A 810 -32.32 -26.53 31.91
N THR A 811 -31.13 -27.07 31.61
CA THR A 811 -30.92 -28.05 30.55
C THR A 811 -30.02 -29.16 31.08
N THR A 812 -30.41 -30.41 30.85
CA THR A 812 -29.57 -31.58 31.08
C THR A 812 -28.69 -31.83 29.86
N LEU A 813 -27.38 -31.69 30.02
CA LEU A 813 -26.37 -32.04 29.03
C LEU A 813 -25.88 -33.45 29.30
N THR A 814 -26.03 -34.34 28.32
CA THR A 814 -25.49 -35.69 28.39
C THR A 814 -24.04 -35.68 27.94
N SER A 815 -23.10 -35.87 28.87
CA SER A 815 -21.67 -35.95 28.59
C SER A 815 -21.22 -37.42 28.59
N ALA A 816 -20.62 -37.89 27.50
CA ALA A 816 -19.95 -39.19 27.47
C ALA A 816 -18.74 -39.18 28.41
N MET A 817 -18.59 -40.19 29.26
CA MET A 817 -17.45 -40.31 30.16
C MET A 817 -16.62 -41.55 29.83
N VAL A 818 -15.30 -41.41 29.96
CA VAL A 818 -14.31 -42.41 29.53
C VAL A 818 -14.43 -43.69 30.35
N GLU A 819 -14.74 -43.59 31.64
CA GLU A 819 -14.91 -44.73 32.55
C GLU A 819 -16.22 -45.51 32.32
N LEU A 820 -17.18 -44.94 31.57
CA LEU A 820 -18.33 -45.66 30.98
C LEU A 820 -18.07 -46.10 29.54
N HIS A 821 -16.84 -45.94 29.04
CA HIS A 821 -16.42 -46.35 27.70
C HIS A 821 -17.29 -45.78 26.57
N GLY A 822 -17.77 -44.55 26.74
CA GLY A 822 -18.67 -43.86 25.81
C GLY A 822 -20.09 -43.66 26.34
N GLY A 823 -20.47 -44.32 27.44
CA GLY A 823 -21.75 -44.07 28.11
C GLY A 823 -21.87 -42.62 28.61
N THR A 824 -23.07 -42.05 28.44
CA THR A 824 -23.41 -40.67 28.78
C THR A 824 -24.00 -40.51 30.17
N ILE A 825 -23.58 -39.48 30.90
CA ILE A 825 -24.16 -39.04 32.18
C ILE A 825 -24.85 -37.68 32.02
N GLY A 826 -26.00 -37.49 32.68
CA GLY A 826 -26.76 -36.23 32.64
C GLY A 826 -26.25 -35.19 33.64
N SER A 827 -25.86 -34.03 33.12
CA SER A 827 -25.33 -32.86 33.84
C SER A 827 -26.29 -31.67 33.74
N LYS A 828 -26.76 -31.11 34.87
CA LYS A 828 -27.74 -30.01 34.87
C LYS A 828 -27.04 -28.64 34.87
N VAL A 829 -27.27 -27.83 33.84
CA VAL A 829 -26.75 -26.44 33.74
C VAL A 829 -27.81 -25.45 33.25
N CYS A 830 -27.58 -24.15 33.46
CA CYS A 830 -28.34 -23.09 32.80
C CYS A 830 -27.79 -22.91 31.38
N ARG A 831 -28.58 -23.18 30.34
CA ARG A 831 -28.14 -23.07 28.94
C ARG A 831 -29.16 -22.30 28.10
N SER A 832 -28.64 -21.42 27.25
CA SER A 832 -29.37 -20.82 26.12
C SER A 832 -29.01 -21.61 24.86
N SER A 833 -29.85 -21.59 23.83
CA SER A 833 -29.55 -22.21 22.52
C SER A 833 -28.24 -21.69 21.92
N SER A 834 -27.90 -20.43 22.19
CA SER A 834 -26.70 -19.77 21.71
C SER A 834 -25.95 -19.02 22.82
N PHE A 835 -24.62 -19.04 22.75
CA PHE A 835 -23.75 -18.23 23.62
C PHE A 835 -23.66 -16.75 23.20
N ILE A 836 -24.24 -16.38 22.04
CA ILE A 836 -24.10 -15.05 21.44
C ILE A 836 -24.48 -13.93 22.41
N PHE A 837 -25.57 -14.07 23.17
CA PHE A 837 -25.99 -13.02 24.11
C PHE A 837 -25.03 -12.87 25.31
N SER A 838 -24.52 -13.98 25.86
CA SER A 838 -23.46 -13.97 26.87
C SER A 838 -22.19 -13.29 26.33
N ALA A 839 -21.79 -13.63 25.09
CA ALA A 839 -20.62 -13.03 24.44
C ALA A 839 -20.81 -11.54 24.15
N LEU A 840 -22.01 -11.10 23.72
CA LEU A 840 -22.34 -9.69 23.51
C LEU A 840 -22.27 -8.89 24.81
N LEU A 841 -22.79 -9.43 25.92
CA LEU A 841 -22.66 -8.80 27.24
C LEU A 841 -21.19 -8.69 27.67
N ILE A 842 -20.40 -9.76 27.50
CA ILE A 842 -18.97 -9.78 27.85
C ILE A 842 -18.17 -8.81 26.98
N PHE A 843 -18.40 -8.81 25.67
CA PHE A 843 -17.77 -7.89 24.73
C PHE A 843 -18.11 -6.43 25.06
N TRP A 844 -19.38 -6.16 25.38
CA TRP A 844 -19.80 -4.85 25.88
C TRP A 844 -19.09 -4.49 27.20
N LYS A 845 -18.96 -5.41 28.16
CA LYS A 845 -18.16 -5.18 29.37
C LYS A 845 -16.70 -4.88 29.05
N ALA A 846 -16.10 -5.58 28.09
CA ALA A 846 -14.72 -5.36 27.67
C ALA A 846 -14.53 -3.98 27.01
N ILE A 847 -15.49 -3.50 26.20
CA ILE A 847 -15.49 -2.13 25.66
C ILE A 847 -15.54 -1.11 26.79
N VAL A 848 -16.50 -1.23 27.71
CA VAL A 848 -16.66 -0.29 28.83
C VAL A 848 -15.41 -0.32 29.71
N LEU A 849 -14.86 -1.50 30.00
CA LEU A 849 -13.63 -1.70 30.77
C LEU A 849 -12.42 -1.04 30.09
N GLY A 850 -12.17 -1.32 28.81
CA GLY A 850 -11.08 -0.76 28.04
C GLY A 850 -11.17 0.76 27.91
N MET A 851 -12.36 1.30 27.64
CA MET A 851 -12.62 2.75 27.61
C MET A 851 -12.30 3.38 28.97
N GLY A 852 -12.76 2.78 30.06
CA GLY A 852 -12.47 3.25 31.42
C GLY A 852 -10.99 3.22 31.78
N ILE A 853 -10.30 2.13 31.44
CA ILE A 853 -8.85 1.99 31.66
C ILE A 853 -8.09 3.05 30.88
N TYR A 854 -8.35 3.20 29.57
CA TYR A 854 -7.69 4.20 28.73
C TYR A 854 -7.87 5.63 29.28
N LEU A 855 -9.09 6.00 29.65
CA LEU A 855 -9.37 7.30 30.24
C LEU A 855 -8.71 7.48 31.61
N SER A 856 -8.74 6.46 32.46
CA SER A 856 -8.10 6.49 33.79
C SER A 856 -6.57 6.60 33.69
N PHE A 857 -5.96 6.00 32.67
CA PHE A 857 -4.54 6.12 32.35
C PHE A 857 -4.18 7.56 31.96
N LEU A 858 -4.95 8.17 31.06
CA LEU A 858 -4.69 9.55 30.59
C LEU A 858 -4.76 10.60 31.72
N ILE A 859 -5.58 10.38 32.75
CA ILE A 859 -5.75 11.31 33.89
C ILE A 859 -4.81 11.03 35.08
N ARG A 860 -3.99 9.97 35.04
CA ARG A 860 -3.25 9.47 36.22
C ARG A 860 -2.17 10.41 36.76
N HIS A 861 -1.63 11.30 35.92
CA HIS A 861 -0.54 12.24 36.25
C HIS A 861 -0.99 13.71 36.32
N LEU A 862 -2.30 13.96 36.46
CA LEU A 862 -2.80 15.32 36.69
C LEU A 862 -2.30 15.86 38.05
N SER A 863 -2.24 17.20 38.17
CA SER A 863 -1.57 17.90 39.27
C SER A 863 -2.09 17.51 40.66
N SER A 864 -1.25 17.73 41.68
CA SER A 864 -1.47 17.37 43.09
C SER A 864 -2.78 17.90 43.71
N ASP A 865 -3.40 18.92 43.13
CA ASP A 865 -4.73 19.41 43.50
C ASP A 865 -5.86 18.38 43.27
N PHE A 866 -5.63 17.38 42.40
CA PHE A 866 -6.61 16.37 41.99
C PHE A 866 -6.13 14.92 42.23
N GLN A 867 -5.54 14.67 43.41
CA GLN A 867 -5.17 13.33 43.94
C GLN A 867 -6.25 12.22 43.88
N GLU A 868 -7.48 12.47 43.41
CA GLU A 868 -8.48 11.40 43.19
C GLU A 868 -8.18 10.54 41.95
N SER A 869 -7.50 11.06 40.92
CA SER A 869 -7.29 10.34 39.66
C SER A 869 -6.48 9.05 39.80
N ILE A 870 -5.45 9.04 40.66
CA ILE A 870 -4.63 7.84 40.91
C ILE A 870 -5.42 6.72 41.58
N TRP A 871 -6.39 7.04 42.45
CA TRP A 871 -7.27 6.04 43.09
C TRP A 871 -8.32 5.52 42.12
N ILE A 872 -8.80 6.32 41.18
CA ILE A 872 -9.66 5.87 40.08
C ILE A 872 -8.90 4.91 39.15
N PHE A 873 -7.65 5.25 38.80
CA PHE A 873 -6.78 4.35 38.01
C PHE A 873 -6.52 3.04 38.76
N GLY A 874 -6.11 3.09 40.03
CA GLY A 874 -5.89 1.90 40.86
C GLY A 874 -7.14 1.02 41.01
N SER A 875 -8.30 1.63 41.24
CA SER A 875 -9.59 0.90 41.28
C SER A 875 -9.91 0.25 39.94
N SER A 876 -9.56 0.90 38.82
CA SER A 876 -9.74 0.34 37.48
C SER A 876 -8.82 -0.84 37.21
N MET A 877 -7.61 -0.84 37.77
CA MET A 877 -6.69 -1.99 37.72
C MET A 877 -7.18 -3.17 38.58
N VAL A 878 -7.82 -2.92 39.72
CA VAL A 878 -8.46 -3.99 40.52
C VAL A 878 -9.60 -4.65 39.75
N VAL A 879 -10.47 -3.87 39.09
CA VAL A 879 -11.55 -4.42 38.25
C VAL A 879 -10.99 -5.18 37.05
N LEU A 880 -9.93 -4.68 36.40
CA LEU A 880 -9.22 -5.40 35.35
C LEU A 880 -8.67 -6.75 35.86
N GLY A 881 -7.94 -6.75 36.97
CA GLY A 881 -7.35 -7.96 37.56
C GLY A 881 -8.40 -9.01 37.92
N GLY A 882 -9.49 -8.60 38.60
CA GLY A 882 -10.60 -9.51 38.90
C GLY A 882 -11.27 -10.08 37.64
N SER A 883 -11.44 -9.27 36.60
CA SER A 883 -11.99 -9.71 35.32
C SER A 883 -11.06 -10.70 34.61
N LEU A 884 -9.75 -10.43 34.62
CA LEU A 884 -8.72 -11.29 34.03
C LEU A 884 -8.47 -12.59 34.82
N LEU A 885 -8.89 -12.68 36.09
CA LEU A 885 -8.89 -13.93 36.84
C LEU A 885 -10.15 -14.76 36.56
N ILE A 886 -11.34 -14.14 36.60
CA ILE A 886 -12.60 -14.88 36.46
C ILE A 886 -12.82 -15.34 35.01
N MET A 887 -12.46 -14.54 34.00
CA MET A 887 -12.73 -14.86 32.59
C MET A 887 -12.04 -16.15 32.11
N PRO A 888 -10.72 -16.37 32.34
CA PRO A 888 -10.09 -17.66 32.06
C PRO A 888 -10.71 -18.82 32.84
N MET A 889 -11.05 -18.61 34.11
CA MET A 889 -11.63 -19.68 34.93
C MET A 889 -13.06 -20.07 34.50
N ALA A 890 -13.78 -19.17 33.82
CA ALA A 890 -15.15 -19.39 33.35
C ALA A 890 -15.23 -20.00 31.93
N TYR A 891 -14.17 -19.84 31.11
CA TYR A 891 -14.21 -20.19 29.68
C TYR A 891 -13.00 -20.97 29.16
N LEU A 892 -11.90 -21.04 29.92
CA LEU A 892 -10.64 -21.69 29.50
C LEU A 892 -10.18 -22.80 30.48
N ALA A 893 -10.82 -22.96 31.63
CA ALA A 893 -10.46 -23.95 32.63
C ALA A 893 -11.63 -24.92 32.88
N ASP A 894 -11.41 -26.20 32.61
CA ASP A 894 -12.34 -27.29 32.93
C ASP A 894 -12.32 -27.59 34.45
N LEU A 895 -12.88 -26.65 35.21
CA LEU A 895 -13.06 -26.77 36.66
C LEU A 895 -14.39 -27.44 36.97
N GLN A 896 -14.40 -28.35 37.94
CA GLN A 896 -15.63 -28.82 38.56
C GLN A 896 -16.48 -27.62 39.02
N ALA A 897 -17.80 -27.65 38.77
CA ALA A 897 -18.69 -26.51 38.99
C ALA A 897 -18.65 -25.96 40.43
N VAL A 898 -18.47 -26.86 41.41
CA VAL A 898 -18.25 -26.54 42.83
C VAL A 898 -17.01 -25.65 43.03
N THR A 899 -15.89 -26.03 42.41
CA THR A 899 -14.60 -25.31 42.47
C THR A 899 -14.68 -23.96 41.77
N PHE A 900 -15.26 -23.91 40.56
CA PHE A 900 -15.44 -22.66 39.82
C PHE A 900 -16.26 -21.62 40.61
N TYR A 901 -17.38 -22.05 41.20
CA TYR A 901 -18.23 -21.17 42.03
C TYR A 901 -17.45 -20.52 43.17
N ILE A 902 -16.63 -21.29 43.90
CA ILE A 902 -15.85 -20.80 45.05
C ILE A 902 -14.87 -19.70 44.61
N PHE A 903 -14.09 -19.93 43.54
CA PHE A 903 -13.12 -18.95 43.05
C PHE A 903 -13.79 -17.67 42.54
N MET A 904 -14.87 -17.81 41.76
CA MET A 904 -15.64 -16.67 41.23
C MET A 904 -16.20 -15.83 42.37
N ALA A 905 -16.86 -16.46 43.35
CA ALA A 905 -17.45 -15.79 44.51
C ALA A 905 -16.42 -15.01 45.33
N VAL A 906 -15.31 -15.66 45.72
CA VAL A 906 -14.26 -15.03 46.54
C VAL A 906 -13.61 -13.86 45.80
N THR A 907 -13.33 -14.01 44.51
CA THR A 907 -12.72 -12.95 43.69
C THR A 907 -13.63 -11.72 43.57
N LEU A 908 -14.93 -11.91 43.34
CA LEU A 908 -15.88 -10.80 43.25
C LEU A 908 -16.01 -10.03 44.58
N LEU A 909 -16.09 -10.73 45.71
CA LEU A 909 -16.19 -10.08 47.04
C LEU A 909 -14.92 -9.28 47.36
N ILE A 910 -13.73 -9.83 47.11
CA ILE A 910 -12.46 -9.14 47.34
C ILE A 910 -12.35 -7.89 46.45
N CYS A 911 -12.55 -8.03 45.13
CA CYS A 911 -12.44 -6.91 44.20
C CYS A 911 -13.41 -5.78 44.53
N THR A 912 -14.66 -6.11 44.87
CA THR A 912 -15.68 -5.14 45.28
C THR A 912 -15.27 -4.39 46.55
N SER A 913 -14.73 -5.09 47.56
CA SER A 913 -14.24 -4.46 48.79
C SER A 913 -13.09 -3.48 48.54
N LEU A 914 -12.11 -3.86 47.71
CA LEU A 914 -10.93 -3.06 47.40
C LEU A 914 -11.28 -1.77 46.65
N VAL A 915 -12.15 -1.84 45.63
CA VAL A 915 -12.62 -0.67 44.88
C VAL A 915 -13.32 0.33 45.80
N THR A 916 -14.23 -0.15 46.65
CA THR A 916 -14.94 0.69 47.63
C THR A 916 -13.96 1.35 48.63
N ILE A 917 -12.97 0.61 49.14
CA ILE A 917 -11.94 1.14 50.05
C ILE A 917 -11.08 2.20 49.36
N MET A 918 -10.52 1.92 48.18
CA MET A 918 -9.64 2.84 47.45
C MET A 918 -10.35 4.15 47.09
N MET A 919 -11.64 4.08 46.75
CA MET A 919 -12.43 5.26 46.41
C MET A 919 -12.93 6.06 47.61
N LEU A 920 -13.10 5.47 48.80
CA LEU A 920 -13.64 6.16 49.98
C LEU A 920 -12.58 6.56 51.01
N LEU A 921 -11.62 5.68 51.32
CA LEU A 921 -10.68 5.86 52.43
C LEU A 921 -9.87 7.18 52.36
N PRO A 922 -9.35 7.62 51.19
CA PRO A 922 -8.66 8.90 51.09
C PRO A 922 -9.56 10.11 51.40
N LYS A 923 -10.87 9.99 51.15
CA LYS A 923 -11.84 11.07 51.40
C LYS A 923 -12.20 11.16 52.88
N VAL A 924 -12.37 10.02 53.55
CA VAL A 924 -12.58 9.93 55.01
C VAL A 924 -11.38 10.53 55.75
N ARG A 925 -10.15 10.13 55.38
CA ARG A 925 -8.92 10.66 56.00
C ARG A 925 -8.79 12.17 55.85
N ARG A 926 -8.96 12.72 54.64
CA ARG A 926 -8.85 14.16 54.40
C ARG A 926 -9.97 14.97 55.06
N LEU A 927 -11.17 14.41 55.23
CA LEU A 927 -12.23 15.04 56.04
C LEU A 927 -11.88 15.06 57.54
N ASN A 928 -11.30 13.97 58.06
CA ASN A 928 -10.84 13.90 59.44
C ASN A 928 -9.69 14.89 59.69
N GLU A 929 -8.71 14.95 58.78
CA GLU A 929 -7.62 15.94 58.80
C GLU A 929 -8.17 17.38 58.80
N GLN A 930 -9.15 17.71 57.93
CA GLN A 930 -9.77 19.04 57.95
C GLN A 930 -10.54 19.35 59.25
N ALA A 931 -11.22 18.36 59.85
CA ALA A 931 -11.87 18.51 61.15
C ALA A 931 -10.84 18.73 62.27
N THR A 932 -9.73 17.98 62.26
CA THR A 932 -8.65 18.12 63.24
C THR A 932 -7.90 19.46 63.07
N SER A 933 -7.53 19.87 61.86
CA SER A 933 -6.88 21.17 61.61
C SER A 933 -7.78 22.34 62.05
N SER A 934 -9.09 22.24 61.83
CA SER A 934 -10.05 23.25 62.30
C SER A 934 -10.17 23.31 63.84
N GLN A 935 -9.80 22.24 64.56
CA GLN A 935 -9.66 22.26 66.02
C GLN A 935 -8.28 22.76 66.48
N THR A 936 -7.21 22.47 65.73
CA THR A 936 -5.84 22.90 66.08
C THR A 936 -5.65 24.41 65.94
N ASP A 937 -6.16 25.03 64.88
CA ASP A 937 -6.16 26.50 64.72
C ASP A 937 -7.05 27.18 65.77
N GLY A 938 -8.05 26.47 66.31
CA GLY A 938 -8.83 26.92 67.47
C GLY A 938 -8.09 26.87 68.81
N THR A 939 -6.89 26.30 68.87
CA THR A 939 -6.19 26.02 70.15
C THR A 939 -4.79 26.64 70.25
N LYS A 940 -4.19 27.18 69.17
CA LYS A 940 -2.88 27.89 69.22
C LYS A 940 -2.77 29.17 68.37
N GLN A 941 -3.70 30.11 68.57
CA GLN A 941 -3.36 31.54 68.48
C GLN A 941 -3.23 32.15 69.88
N ASN A 942 -2.09 31.92 70.54
CA ASN A 942 -1.65 32.81 71.63
C ASN A 942 -0.13 32.75 71.90
N SER A 943 0.71 33.13 70.93
CA SER A 943 2.05 33.67 71.22
C SER A 943 2.72 34.36 70.01
N ASN A 944 2.78 35.68 70.12
CA ASN A 944 3.65 36.62 69.44
C ASN A 944 5.12 36.14 69.25
N THR A 945 5.70 36.28 68.04
CA THR A 945 6.76 37.28 67.69
C THR A 945 7.69 36.88 66.52
N GLY A 946 7.87 37.82 65.57
CA GLY A 946 9.19 38.23 65.02
C GLY A 946 9.95 37.37 64.00
N GLY A 947 10.37 38.00 62.87
CA GLY A 947 11.73 37.74 62.33
C GLY A 947 11.95 37.38 60.84
N LYS A 948 11.74 38.33 59.92
CA LYS A 948 12.55 38.63 58.69
C LYS A 948 13.25 37.53 57.85
N ARG A 949 13.07 37.68 56.52
CA ARG A 949 14.05 37.51 55.39
C ARG A 949 14.47 36.06 55.00
N SER A 950 14.79 35.75 53.72
CA SER A 950 14.62 36.45 52.43
C SER A 950 14.89 35.49 51.25
N SER A 951 14.38 35.83 50.05
CA SER A 951 14.93 35.45 48.72
C SER A 951 14.78 33.97 48.28
N ALA A 952 14.60 33.62 47.00
CA ALA A 952 14.44 34.41 45.78
C ALA A 952 13.42 33.76 44.81
N VAL A 953 12.77 34.59 44.00
CA VAL A 953 11.98 34.21 42.81
C VAL A 953 12.75 34.68 41.59
N TYR A 954 12.79 33.92 40.50
CA TYR A 954 12.73 34.51 39.15
C TYR A 954 12.12 33.53 38.14
N ALA A 955 11.18 34.07 37.36
CA ALA A 955 10.66 33.50 36.13
C ALA A 955 10.87 34.54 35.01
N ALA A 956 10.94 34.11 33.75
CA ALA A 956 10.92 35.02 32.62
C ALA A 956 10.23 34.38 31.40
N LYS A 957 9.45 35.21 30.69
CA LYS A 957 8.87 34.99 29.36
C LYS A 957 9.02 36.32 28.56
N PRO A 958 8.67 36.41 27.27
CA PRO A 958 9.48 37.14 26.28
C PRO A 958 8.83 38.43 25.75
N SER A 959 9.60 39.22 24.96
CA SER A 959 9.07 39.99 23.80
C SER A 959 10.15 40.69 22.96
N ASN A 960 9.80 40.98 21.70
CA ASN A 960 10.46 41.87 20.71
C ASN A 960 10.90 43.25 21.28
N MET A 961 11.74 44.09 20.66
CA MET A 961 11.57 44.71 19.32
C MET A 961 12.69 45.74 19.02
N SER A 962 13.04 45.95 17.73
CA SER A 962 13.53 47.19 17.06
C SER A 962 14.55 48.16 17.71
N GLY A 963 15.60 48.57 16.96
CA GLY A 963 16.20 49.92 17.10
C GLY A 963 17.64 50.09 16.57
N LYS A 964 17.87 51.08 15.69
CA LYS A 964 19.19 51.67 15.33
C LYS A 964 19.72 52.51 16.53
N GLU A 965 20.96 53.02 16.64
CA GLU A 965 22.03 53.52 15.74
C GLU A 965 23.41 53.28 16.46
N GLN A 966 24.54 52.97 15.80
CA GLN A 966 25.60 53.90 15.30
C GLN A 966 26.28 54.77 16.40
N SER A 967 27.61 54.89 16.56
CA SER A 967 28.79 54.30 15.89
C SER A 967 30.00 54.15 16.86
N ASP A 968 31.06 53.46 16.39
CA ASP A 968 32.49 53.54 16.76
C ASP A 968 32.92 53.37 18.25
N THR A 969 34.10 52.83 18.60
CA THR A 969 35.35 52.67 17.82
C THR A 969 36.22 51.52 18.38
N THR A 970 37.05 50.88 17.54
CA THR A 970 38.29 50.12 17.90
C THR A 970 38.12 48.83 18.77
N ARG A 971 38.81 47.70 18.59
CA ARG A 971 40.13 47.36 18.01
C ARG A 971 40.31 45.81 17.99
N THR A 972 41.01 45.31 16.97
CA THR A 972 41.89 44.10 16.96
C THR A 972 41.38 42.67 17.22
N HIS A 973 41.62 41.83 16.19
CA HIS A 973 41.93 40.38 16.17
C HIS A 973 40.96 39.40 16.88
N HIS A 974 40.54 38.29 16.24
CA HIS A 974 41.20 37.54 15.16
C HIS A 974 40.23 37.00 14.10
#